data_AF-A0A9P0N8U5-F1
#
_entry.id   AF-A0A9P0N8U5-F1
#
_cell.length_a   1.000
_cell.length_b   1.000
_cell.length_c   1.000
_cell.angle_alpha   90.00
_cell.angle_beta   90.00
_cell.angle_gamma   90.00
#
_symmetry.space_group_name_H-M   'P 1'
#
loop_
_entity.id
_entity.type
_entity.pdbx_description
1 polymer ?
#
loop_
_entity_poly.entity_id
_entity_poly.type
_entity_poly.pdbx_seq_one_letter_code
_entity_poly.pdbx_strand_id
1 'polypeptide(L)'
;MTSGVGNSPDVVAMEPRNGNGSVSVGIVDNGGGIVNPAFQPPSLLSQQSTVWTRRQQAVCVRHAFKHYGSASKPNHVLSNLNMTVAKGTIYGLLGASGCGKTTLLSCIVGRRRLNTGQIFVLGGKPGTKGSGVPGKRVGYMPQEIALYGEFSIKETMMYFGWIFGMETSEINDRLQFLLNFLDLPSQSRLVKNLSGGQQRRVSFAVALMHDPELLILDEPTVGVDPLLRQSIWNHLVQITKDGHKTVIITTHYIEEARQAHTIGLMRSGRLLAEESPRVLLSMYHCQSLEEVFLKLSRKQGTDGQPQETPVNISNNISLATLNWGKKDEPVYVTEESGVVGLNFHQSKEVLAQDQSNGINGKLSEMQMMEPQYDSSCCEITTRGKTKALLQKNFLRMWRNVGVMLFIFALPVMQVILFCLAIGRDPTGLHLAVVNKEMDWNTMECPVYDNCTLNMFSCRYLNALPKDTVVLDYYETPEKAINAVKVGDAWGALYFTENFTDALVARMALGRESDDETLDQSEVRVWLDMSNQQIGLMLNRDLQLSYRDFGQGLLQSCDQNPKLADIPIQFKEPIYGSSDPSFTDFVAPGVILTIVFFLAVALTSSALIIERTEGLLDRSWVAGVTPLEILFSHVITQFVVMCGQTALVLIFMILVFGVECKGDITLVITLTILQGLCGMCFGFVISAICELERNAIQLALGSFYPTLLLSGVIWPVEGMPILLRYVSYCLPLTMATTSLRSILTRGWNLLEPDVYLGFVSTISWIVLFLSISMAVLKFKRG
;
A
#
# COMPACT_ATOMS: atom_id res chain seq x y z
N MET A 1 54.75 42.54 -12.71
CA MET A 1 54.08 42.42 -14.02
C MET A 1 52.59 42.65 -13.76
N THR A 2 52.11 43.90 -13.71
CA THR A 2 51.61 44.71 -14.85
C THR A 2 50.41 44.05 -15.55
N SER A 3 49.22 44.67 -15.68
CA SER A 3 48.66 45.97 -15.22
C SER A 3 47.17 45.99 -15.64
N GLY A 4 46.20 46.34 -14.78
CA GLY A 4 45.59 47.69 -14.68
C GLY A 4 44.40 47.88 -15.66
N VAL A 5 43.43 48.81 -15.59
CA VAL A 5 42.88 49.84 -14.65
C VAL A 5 41.42 50.12 -15.17
N GLY A 6 40.37 50.50 -14.43
CA GLY A 6 40.10 50.80 -13.02
C GLY A 6 38.76 51.56 -12.84
N ASN A 7 38.67 52.42 -11.81
CA ASN A 7 37.71 53.53 -11.57
C ASN A 7 36.20 53.27 -11.34
N SER A 8 35.86 53.16 -10.05
CA SER A 8 34.79 53.89 -9.35
C SER A 8 35.23 55.38 -9.09
N PRO A 9 34.53 56.30 -8.36
CA PRO A 9 33.41 56.12 -7.42
C PRO A 9 32.33 57.25 -7.32
N ASP A 10 31.50 57.17 -6.26
CA ASP A 10 30.81 58.22 -5.46
C ASP A 10 29.48 58.92 -5.86
N VAL A 11 28.41 58.46 -5.19
CA VAL A 11 27.48 59.19 -4.28
C VAL A 11 27.23 60.70 -4.47
N VAL A 12 25.96 61.09 -4.75
CA VAL A 12 25.25 62.25 -4.14
C VAL A 12 23.74 61.93 -4.03
N ALA A 13 23.06 62.42 -2.99
CA ALA A 13 21.61 62.31 -2.78
C ALA A 13 20.91 63.67 -2.90
N MET A 14 19.64 63.72 -3.34
CA MET A 14 18.66 64.78 -2.98
C MET A 14 17.21 64.48 -3.43
N GLU A 15 16.28 64.57 -2.47
CA GLU A 15 14.85 64.85 -2.66
C GLU A 15 14.63 66.38 -2.89
N PRO A 16 13.39 66.92 -2.95
CA PRO A 16 12.17 66.53 -3.70
C PRO A 16 11.62 67.75 -4.51
N ARG A 17 10.44 67.63 -5.18
CA ARG A 17 9.38 68.69 -5.14
C ARG A 17 8.05 68.35 -5.84
N ASN A 18 6.98 68.89 -5.26
CA ASN A 18 5.61 68.96 -5.79
C ASN A 18 5.49 69.86 -7.03
N GLY A 19 4.43 69.68 -7.82
CA GLY A 19 3.99 70.66 -8.84
C GLY A 19 2.66 70.29 -9.49
N ASN A 20 1.58 70.97 -9.13
CA ASN A 20 0.24 70.75 -9.69
C ASN A 20 0.11 71.29 -11.13
N GLY A 21 -0.55 70.49 -11.98
CA GLY A 21 -1.78 70.87 -12.69
C GLY A 21 -1.77 71.92 -13.81
N SER A 22 -2.37 71.57 -14.95
CA SER A 22 -3.11 72.52 -15.79
C SER A 22 -4.20 71.80 -16.59
N VAL A 23 -5.45 72.22 -16.41
CA VAL A 23 -6.59 71.87 -17.27
C VAL A 23 -6.55 72.76 -18.52
N SER A 24 -6.87 72.22 -19.69
CA SER A 24 -7.11 73.00 -20.91
C SER A 24 -8.48 72.67 -21.50
N VAL A 25 -9.33 73.68 -21.63
CA VAL A 25 -10.69 73.60 -22.20
C VAL A 25 -10.63 73.68 -23.73
N GLY A 26 -11.46 72.89 -24.41
CA GLY A 26 -11.72 72.95 -25.85
C GLY A 26 -13.23 72.96 -26.11
N ILE A 27 -13.65 73.66 -27.17
CA ILE A 27 -15.04 74.13 -27.36
C ILE A 27 -15.95 73.08 -28.05
N VAL A 28 -17.24 73.20 -27.76
CA VAL A 28 -18.37 72.42 -28.29
C VAL A 28 -18.53 72.56 -29.80
N ASP A 29 -18.96 71.48 -30.47
CA ASP A 29 -19.80 71.59 -31.66
C ASP A 29 -20.99 70.62 -31.59
N ASN A 30 -22.11 70.99 -32.22
CA ASN A 30 -23.44 70.41 -31.95
C ASN A 30 -23.79 69.26 -32.92
N GLY A 31 -24.24 68.12 -32.40
CA GLY A 31 -24.74 66.99 -33.20
C GLY A 31 -25.57 66.02 -32.37
N GLY A 32 -26.90 66.09 -32.49
CA GLY A 32 -27.82 65.33 -31.64
C GLY A 32 -27.87 63.83 -31.97
N GLY A 33 -27.68 63.00 -30.94
CA GLY A 33 -27.92 61.55 -30.99
C GLY A 33 -27.92 60.97 -29.58
N ILE A 34 -29.08 60.49 -29.10
CA ILE A 34 -29.19 59.89 -27.77
C ILE A 34 -28.59 58.48 -27.83
N VAL A 35 -27.28 58.39 -27.55
CA VAL A 35 -26.59 57.11 -27.37
C VAL A 35 -26.75 56.68 -25.92
N ASN A 36 -27.56 55.64 -25.68
CA ASN A 36 -27.53 54.93 -24.40
C ASN A 36 -26.10 54.43 -24.15
N PRO A 37 -25.44 54.77 -23.02
CA PRO A 37 -24.11 54.27 -22.74
C PRO A 37 -24.18 52.75 -22.54
N ALA A 38 -23.52 52.01 -23.41
CA ALA A 38 -23.42 50.56 -23.29
C ALA A 38 -22.72 50.22 -21.97
N PHE A 39 -23.45 49.64 -21.02
CA PHE A 39 -22.93 49.28 -19.70
C PHE A 39 -21.96 48.11 -19.85
N GLN A 40 -20.67 48.42 -20.02
CA GLN A 40 -19.61 47.41 -19.98
C GLN A 40 -19.54 46.86 -18.55
N PRO A 41 -19.61 45.53 -18.34
CA PRO A 41 -19.36 44.97 -17.02
C PRO A 41 -17.93 45.32 -16.61
N PRO A 42 -17.67 45.61 -15.32
CA PRO A 42 -16.32 45.95 -14.87
C PRO A 42 -15.37 44.78 -15.20
N SER A 43 -14.31 45.09 -15.93
CA SER A 43 -13.18 44.17 -16.10
C SER A 43 -12.68 43.72 -14.72
N LEU A 44 -12.36 42.44 -14.54
CA LEU A 44 -11.80 41.90 -13.30
C LEU A 44 -10.55 42.71 -12.87
N LEU A 45 -10.75 43.67 -11.97
CA LEU A 45 -9.71 44.61 -11.56
C LEU A 45 -8.57 43.85 -10.88
N SER A 46 -7.38 43.95 -11.46
CA SER A 46 -6.14 43.38 -10.92
C SER A 46 -5.66 44.16 -9.69
N GLN A 47 -6.39 44.02 -8.57
CA GLN A 47 -6.05 44.66 -7.31
C GLN A 47 -4.64 44.25 -6.85
N GLN A 48 -3.74 45.23 -6.77
CA GLN A 48 -2.41 45.06 -6.17
C GLN A 48 -2.58 44.69 -4.69
N SER A 49 -2.20 43.47 -4.33
CA SER A 49 -2.44 42.95 -2.98
C SER A 49 -1.42 43.50 -1.97
N THR A 50 -1.81 44.56 -1.25
CA THR A 50 -1.04 45.02 -0.08
C THR A 50 -1.15 44.01 1.08
N VAL A 51 -0.21 44.06 2.03
CA VAL A 51 -0.24 43.21 3.23
C VAL A 51 -1.53 43.42 4.05
N TRP A 52 -2.05 44.64 4.07
CA TRP A 52 -3.30 44.99 4.76
C TRP A 52 -4.51 44.32 4.08
N THR A 53 -4.62 44.42 2.75
CA THR A 53 -5.67 43.73 1.97
C THR A 53 -5.62 42.21 2.18
N ARG A 54 -4.42 41.61 2.25
CA ARG A 54 -4.25 40.17 2.53
C ARG A 54 -4.66 39.75 3.95
N ARG A 55 -4.69 40.67 4.93
CA ARG A 55 -5.15 40.38 6.30
C ARG A 55 -6.68 40.39 6.44
N GLN A 56 -7.38 41.13 5.59
CA GLN A 56 -8.86 41.19 5.57
C GLN A 56 -9.51 40.05 4.76
N GLN A 57 -8.77 39.45 3.84
CA GLN A 57 -9.23 38.29 3.07
C GLN A 57 -8.93 36.98 3.82
N ALA A 58 -9.85 36.02 3.74
CA ALA A 58 -9.67 34.67 4.27
C ALA A 58 -8.88 33.79 3.28
N VAL A 59 -9.15 33.92 1.97
CA VAL A 59 -8.38 33.27 0.90
C VAL A 59 -8.16 34.27 -0.23
N CYS A 60 -6.94 34.32 -0.77
CA CYS A 60 -6.60 35.12 -1.93
C CYS A 60 -5.74 34.30 -2.90
N VAL A 61 -6.23 34.12 -4.11
CA VAL A 61 -5.56 33.43 -5.22
C VAL A 61 -5.25 34.47 -6.30
N ARG A 62 -4.00 34.48 -6.77
CA ARG A 62 -3.53 35.42 -7.80
C ARG A 62 -2.72 34.68 -8.87
N HIS A 63 -3.10 34.89 -10.12
CA HIS A 63 -2.46 34.34 -11.33
C HIS A 63 -2.21 32.83 -11.26
N ALA A 64 -3.16 32.06 -10.74
CA ALA A 64 -2.98 30.64 -10.53
C ALA A 64 -3.03 29.85 -11.85
N PHE A 65 -1.97 29.10 -12.12
CA PHE A 65 -1.93 28.08 -13.17
C PHE A 65 -1.61 26.70 -12.59
N LYS A 66 -2.30 25.69 -13.13
CA LYS A 66 -2.06 24.28 -12.84
C LYS A 66 -2.27 23.47 -14.12
N HIS A 67 -1.30 22.62 -14.44
CA HIS A 67 -1.44 21.61 -15.49
C HIS A 67 -1.08 20.22 -14.95
N TYR A 68 -1.55 19.19 -15.66
CA TYR A 68 -1.21 17.78 -15.44
C TYR A 68 -0.86 17.12 -16.78
N GLY A 69 -0.33 15.89 -16.73
CA GLY A 69 0.13 15.17 -17.92
C GLY A 69 1.59 15.45 -18.27
N SER A 70 2.08 14.77 -19.32
CA SER A 70 3.46 14.89 -19.80
C SER A 70 3.74 16.28 -20.37
N ALA A 71 5.00 16.72 -20.31
CA ALA A 71 5.46 17.98 -20.88
C ALA A 71 5.12 18.12 -22.38
N SER A 72 4.97 17.00 -23.11
CA SER A 72 4.58 17.00 -24.53
C SER A 72 3.09 17.26 -24.78
N LYS A 73 2.21 17.06 -23.78
CA LYS A 73 0.75 17.29 -23.88
C LYS A 73 0.20 17.73 -22.51
N PRO A 74 0.45 18.99 -22.08
CA PRO A 74 -0.04 19.49 -20.81
C PRO A 74 -1.56 19.75 -20.86
N ASN A 75 -2.31 19.11 -19.96
CA ASN A 75 -3.71 19.42 -19.74
C ASN A 75 -3.84 20.54 -18.70
N HIS A 76 -4.24 21.74 -19.14
CA HIS A 76 -4.34 22.95 -18.31
C HIS A 76 -5.66 22.97 -17.53
N VAL A 77 -5.61 22.63 -16.24
CA VAL A 77 -6.78 22.59 -15.35
C VAL A 77 -7.08 23.93 -14.69
N LEU A 78 -6.08 24.79 -14.45
CA LEU A 78 -6.26 26.17 -14.00
C LEU A 78 -5.46 27.12 -14.91
N SER A 79 -6.07 28.21 -15.34
CA SER A 79 -5.50 29.18 -16.29
C SER A 79 -5.70 30.62 -15.81
N ASN A 80 -4.63 31.27 -15.36
CA ASN A 80 -4.62 32.67 -14.87
C ASN A 80 -5.75 32.99 -13.86
N LEU A 81 -6.07 32.06 -12.95
CA LEU A 81 -7.21 32.24 -12.05
C LEU A 81 -6.86 33.23 -10.93
N ASN A 82 -7.73 34.23 -10.78
CA ASN A 82 -7.78 35.14 -9.63
C ASN A 82 -9.07 34.82 -8.86
N MET A 83 -8.99 34.78 -7.52
CA MET A 83 -10.14 34.57 -6.64
C MET A 83 -9.87 35.27 -5.30
N THR A 84 -10.93 35.82 -4.70
CA THR A 84 -10.84 36.59 -3.44
C THR A 84 -12.02 36.29 -2.54
N VAL A 85 -11.75 35.74 -1.35
CA VAL A 85 -12.74 35.36 -0.35
C VAL A 85 -12.55 36.24 0.88
N ALA A 86 -13.54 37.07 1.20
CA ALA A 86 -13.53 37.92 2.38
C ALA A 86 -13.65 37.10 3.68
N LYS A 87 -13.20 37.70 4.79
CA LYS A 87 -13.52 37.17 6.13
C LYS A 87 -15.00 37.39 6.47
N GLY A 88 -15.61 36.47 7.19
CA GLY A 88 -17.01 36.60 7.62
C GLY A 88 -18.06 36.30 6.55
N THR A 89 -17.68 35.72 5.41
CA THR A 89 -18.60 35.51 4.27
C THR A 89 -18.70 34.06 3.84
N ILE A 90 -19.81 33.71 3.18
CA ILE A 90 -19.96 32.45 2.42
C ILE A 90 -19.64 32.72 0.95
N TYR A 91 -18.68 31.97 0.40
CA TYR A 91 -18.30 31.99 -1.01
C TYR A 91 -18.76 30.70 -1.71
N GLY A 92 -19.66 30.83 -2.68
CA GLY A 92 -20.13 29.72 -3.51
C GLY A 92 -19.27 29.57 -4.78
N LEU A 93 -18.51 28.49 -4.92
CA LEU A 93 -17.76 28.19 -6.14
C LEU A 93 -18.55 27.22 -7.02
N LEU A 94 -19.12 27.73 -8.12
CA LEU A 94 -19.92 26.95 -9.07
C LEU A 94 -19.14 26.69 -10.35
N GLY A 95 -19.52 25.63 -11.05
CA GLY A 95 -18.98 25.33 -12.37
C GLY A 95 -19.23 23.88 -12.76
N ALA A 96 -19.13 23.60 -14.06
CA ALA A 96 -19.33 22.26 -14.62
C ALA A 96 -18.36 21.22 -14.01
N SER A 97 -18.70 19.94 -14.15
CA SER A 97 -17.78 18.85 -13.82
C SER A 97 -16.48 18.99 -14.61
N GLY A 98 -15.34 18.67 -13.99
CA GLY A 98 -14.02 18.80 -14.62
C GLY A 98 -13.47 20.23 -14.79
N CYS A 99 -14.21 21.30 -14.47
CA CYS A 99 -13.73 22.67 -14.72
C CYS A 99 -12.56 23.14 -13.82
N GLY A 100 -12.21 22.38 -12.77
CA GLY A 100 -11.04 22.62 -11.91
C GLY A 100 -11.33 22.87 -10.42
N LYS A 101 -12.59 22.92 -9.98
CA LYS A 101 -13.00 23.25 -8.59
C LYS A 101 -12.22 22.50 -7.51
N THR A 102 -12.28 21.17 -7.49
CA THR A 102 -11.58 20.30 -6.52
C THR A 102 -10.05 20.43 -6.60
N THR A 103 -9.49 20.73 -7.78
CA THR A 103 -8.06 21.05 -7.93
C THR A 103 -7.72 22.39 -7.27
N LEU A 104 -8.56 23.42 -7.44
CA LEU A 104 -8.38 24.72 -6.79
C LEU A 104 -8.47 24.58 -5.26
N LEU A 105 -9.50 23.90 -4.74
CA LEU A 105 -9.62 23.60 -3.31
C LEU A 105 -8.40 22.84 -2.78
N SER A 106 -7.93 21.81 -3.50
CA SER A 106 -6.73 21.04 -3.15
C SER A 106 -5.46 21.90 -3.09
N CYS A 107 -5.37 22.98 -3.88
CA CYS A 107 -4.27 23.94 -3.81
C CYS A 107 -4.42 24.91 -2.63
N ILE A 108 -5.65 25.33 -2.31
CA ILE A 108 -5.97 26.16 -1.14
C ILE A 108 -5.61 25.41 0.15
N VAL A 109 -6.01 24.14 0.29
CA VAL A 109 -5.64 23.32 1.47
C VAL A 109 -4.21 22.78 1.43
N GLY A 110 -3.37 23.22 0.49
CA GLY A 110 -1.95 22.83 0.42
C GLY A 110 -1.68 21.34 0.15
N ARG A 111 -2.67 20.57 -0.31
CA ARG A 111 -2.49 19.19 -0.80
C ARG A 111 -1.70 19.17 -2.11
N ARG A 112 -1.94 20.16 -2.98
CA ARG A 112 -1.26 20.31 -4.28
C ARG A 112 -0.60 21.68 -4.40
N ARG A 113 0.53 21.74 -5.10
CA ARG A 113 1.20 23.01 -5.45
C ARG A 113 0.76 23.49 -6.83
N LEU A 114 0.56 24.80 -6.97
CA LEU A 114 0.42 25.45 -8.28
C LEU A 114 1.73 25.35 -9.07
N ASN A 115 1.64 25.40 -10.40
CA ASN A 115 2.82 25.50 -11.27
C ASN A 115 3.33 26.95 -11.31
N THR A 116 2.43 27.94 -11.42
CA THR A 116 2.72 29.36 -11.23
C THR A 116 1.56 30.07 -10.52
N GLY A 117 1.83 31.28 -10.00
CA GLY A 117 0.87 32.07 -9.22
C GLY A 117 1.13 32.02 -7.71
N GLN A 118 0.22 32.62 -6.94
CA GLN A 118 0.31 32.68 -5.47
C GLN A 118 -1.05 32.40 -4.83
N ILE A 119 -1.03 31.66 -3.72
CA ILE A 119 -2.18 31.43 -2.84
C ILE A 119 -1.80 31.92 -1.44
N PHE A 120 -2.72 32.67 -0.83
CA PHE A 120 -2.69 33.03 0.58
C PHE A 120 -3.99 32.54 1.24
N VAL A 121 -3.86 31.93 2.42
CA VAL A 121 -4.94 31.44 3.27
C VAL A 121 -4.70 32.01 4.66
N LEU A 122 -5.71 32.66 5.24
CA LEU A 122 -5.68 33.31 6.56
C LEU A 122 -4.46 34.24 6.79
N GLY A 123 -3.92 34.82 5.71
CA GLY A 123 -2.76 35.72 5.70
C GLY A 123 -1.40 35.07 5.38
N GLY A 124 -1.27 33.73 5.38
CA GLY A 124 -0.03 33.00 5.07
C GLY A 124 -0.11 32.19 3.76
N LYS A 125 1.01 31.70 3.23
CA LYS A 125 0.99 30.73 2.10
C LYS A 125 0.72 29.32 2.63
N PRO A 126 -0.12 28.48 1.99
CA PRO A 126 -0.37 27.10 2.45
C PRO A 126 0.93 26.33 2.77
N GLY A 127 0.95 25.65 3.92
CA GLY A 127 2.16 24.97 4.43
C GLY A 127 3.11 25.86 5.24
N THR A 128 2.79 27.14 5.47
CA THR A 128 3.56 28.01 6.39
C THR A 128 2.84 28.14 7.73
N LYS A 129 3.56 28.44 8.82
CA LYS A 129 2.95 28.59 10.17
C LYS A 129 1.81 29.62 10.20
N GLY A 130 1.85 30.64 9.33
CA GLY A 130 0.83 31.68 9.26
C GLY A 130 -0.47 31.30 8.53
N SER A 131 -0.49 30.24 7.71
CA SER A 131 -1.66 29.95 6.87
C SER A 131 -2.81 29.22 7.54
N GLY A 132 -2.63 28.69 8.75
CA GLY A 132 -3.60 27.84 9.42
C GLY A 132 -3.76 26.44 8.80
N VAL A 133 -3.38 26.26 7.54
CA VAL A 133 -3.27 24.97 6.84
C VAL A 133 -1.80 24.58 6.63
N PRO A 134 -1.40 23.34 6.97
CA PRO A 134 -2.21 22.32 7.63
C PRO A 134 -2.38 22.61 9.14
N GLY A 135 -3.54 22.28 9.71
CA GLY A 135 -3.83 22.50 11.14
C GLY A 135 -5.30 22.82 11.46
N LYS A 136 -5.59 23.00 12.76
CA LYS A 136 -6.96 23.16 13.30
C LYS A 136 -7.69 24.44 12.89
N ARG A 137 -7.03 25.45 12.32
CA ARG A 137 -7.71 26.70 11.92
C ARG A 137 -8.63 26.53 10.71
N VAL A 138 -8.52 25.40 10.00
CA VAL A 138 -9.31 25.11 8.79
C VAL A 138 -10.01 23.76 8.93
N GLY A 139 -11.30 23.73 8.60
CA GLY A 139 -12.07 22.51 8.41
C GLY A 139 -12.16 22.18 6.93
N TYR A 140 -11.93 20.93 6.56
CA TYR A 140 -12.00 20.47 5.18
C TYR A 140 -12.84 19.21 5.05
N MET A 141 -13.82 19.29 4.15
CA MET A 141 -14.61 18.16 3.68
C MET A 141 -14.25 17.90 2.21
N PRO A 142 -13.56 16.79 1.89
CA PRO A 142 -13.32 16.37 0.51
C PRO A 142 -14.60 15.86 -0.17
N GLN A 143 -14.56 15.76 -1.50
CA GLN A 143 -15.66 15.20 -2.32
C GLN A 143 -15.82 13.68 -2.09
N GLU A 144 -14.69 12.98 -1.92
CA GLU A 144 -14.62 11.62 -1.39
C GLU A 144 -15.05 11.61 0.08
N ILE A 145 -15.66 10.52 0.54
CA ILE A 145 -16.18 10.43 1.92
C ILE A 145 -15.05 10.57 2.96
N ALA A 146 -13.89 9.95 2.71
CA ALA A 146 -12.71 9.97 3.58
C ALA A 146 -13.03 9.71 5.07
N LEU A 147 -13.65 8.56 5.34
CA LEU A 147 -13.98 8.03 6.67
C LEU A 147 -13.61 6.54 6.77
N TYR A 148 -13.25 6.06 7.96
CA TYR A 148 -12.94 4.64 8.21
C TYR A 148 -14.24 3.83 8.32
N GLY A 149 -14.45 2.87 7.42
CA GLY A 149 -15.69 2.09 7.34
C GLY A 149 -15.94 1.20 8.57
N GLU A 150 -14.88 0.71 9.20
CA GLU A 150 -14.94 -0.19 10.35
C GLU A 150 -15.22 0.52 11.69
N PHE A 151 -15.23 1.86 11.71
CA PHE A 151 -15.46 2.66 12.91
C PHE A 151 -16.94 3.01 13.06
N SER A 152 -17.39 3.22 14.29
CA SER A 152 -18.65 3.90 14.59
C SER A 152 -18.55 5.41 14.38
N ILE A 153 -19.70 6.09 14.31
CA ILE A 153 -19.77 7.55 14.27
C ILE A 153 -19.02 8.15 15.48
N LYS A 154 -19.21 7.60 16.70
CA LYS A 154 -18.51 8.05 17.91
C LYS A 154 -17.00 7.88 17.83
N GLU A 155 -16.51 6.72 17.41
CA GLU A 155 -15.07 6.45 17.27
C GLU A 155 -14.42 7.34 16.21
N THR A 156 -15.14 7.57 15.10
CA THR A 156 -14.74 8.52 14.04
C THR A 156 -14.58 9.93 14.59
N MET A 157 -15.56 10.40 15.37
CA MET A 157 -15.53 11.72 15.97
C MET A 157 -14.40 11.87 16.99
N MET A 158 -14.20 10.87 17.86
CA MET A 158 -13.09 10.84 18.81
C MET A 158 -11.72 10.91 18.11
N TYR A 159 -11.51 10.12 17.05
CA TYR A 159 -10.27 10.13 16.30
C TYR A 159 -9.94 11.51 15.71
N PHE A 160 -10.88 12.13 14.98
CA PHE A 160 -10.63 13.43 14.36
C PHE A 160 -10.53 14.56 15.41
N GLY A 161 -11.38 14.55 16.45
CA GLY A 161 -11.29 15.51 17.55
C GLY A 161 -9.91 15.50 18.25
N TRP A 162 -9.37 14.32 18.54
CA TRP A 162 -8.02 14.20 19.12
C TRP A 162 -6.90 14.66 18.16
N ILE A 163 -7.07 14.50 16.85
CA ILE A 163 -6.13 15.06 15.85
C ILE A 163 -6.15 16.59 15.84
N PHE A 164 -7.33 17.21 15.98
CA PHE A 164 -7.47 18.66 16.11
C PHE A 164 -7.05 19.18 17.50
N GLY A 165 -6.85 18.29 18.47
CA GLY A 165 -6.39 18.60 19.83
C GLY A 165 -7.52 18.97 20.81
N MET A 166 -8.74 18.50 20.54
CA MET A 166 -9.91 18.69 21.42
C MET A 166 -9.90 17.71 22.59
N GLU A 167 -10.54 18.10 23.69
CA GLU A 167 -10.73 17.22 24.85
C GLU A 167 -11.89 16.23 24.65
N THR A 168 -11.82 15.07 25.30
CA THR A 168 -12.85 14.02 25.12
C THR A 168 -14.24 14.45 25.61
N SER A 169 -14.32 15.34 26.61
CA SER A 169 -15.56 16.03 27.04
C SER A 169 -16.14 16.85 25.90
N GLU A 170 -15.38 17.83 25.40
CA GLU A 170 -15.74 18.73 24.29
C GLU A 170 -16.18 17.96 23.04
N ILE A 171 -15.49 16.87 22.70
CA ILE A 171 -15.86 16.00 21.57
C ILE A 171 -17.24 15.35 21.78
N ASN A 172 -17.57 14.90 22.99
CA ASN A 172 -18.88 14.30 23.26
C ASN A 172 -20.00 15.36 23.17
N ASP A 173 -19.78 16.58 23.67
CA ASP A 173 -20.76 17.67 23.62
C ASP A 173 -21.01 18.12 22.17
N ARG A 174 -19.93 18.34 21.40
CA ARG A 174 -19.98 18.62 19.96
C ARG A 174 -20.63 17.48 19.17
N LEU A 175 -20.37 16.22 19.55
CA LEU A 175 -21.02 15.06 18.94
C LEU A 175 -22.54 15.10 19.17
N GLN A 176 -23.04 15.35 20.38
CA GLN A 176 -24.50 15.41 20.63
C GLN A 176 -25.16 16.53 19.81
N PHE A 177 -24.53 17.71 19.74
CA PHE A 177 -25.01 18.80 18.87
C PHE A 177 -25.07 18.37 17.39
N LEU A 178 -23.98 17.80 16.86
CA LEU A 178 -23.90 17.41 15.45
C LEU A 178 -24.82 16.24 15.08
N LEU A 179 -25.07 15.29 15.99
CA LEU A 179 -26.03 14.20 15.78
C LEU A 179 -27.45 14.75 15.55
N ASN A 180 -27.89 15.67 16.41
CA ASN A 180 -29.21 16.28 16.33
C ASN A 180 -29.33 17.25 15.14
N PHE A 181 -28.31 18.06 14.87
CA PHE A 181 -28.31 19.06 13.80
C PHE A 181 -28.31 18.42 12.40
N LEU A 182 -27.56 17.34 12.19
CA LEU A 182 -27.39 16.69 10.89
C LEU A 182 -28.24 15.41 10.71
N ASP A 183 -29.22 15.18 11.60
CA ASP A 183 -30.08 13.98 11.61
C ASP A 183 -29.24 12.70 11.44
N LEU A 184 -28.22 12.53 12.28
CA LEU A 184 -27.35 11.36 12.19
C LEU A 184 -27.97 10.19 12.96
N PRO A 185 -27.85 8.94 12.46
CA PRO A 185 -28.29 7.78 13.22
C PRO A 185 -27.43 7.57 14.47
N SER A 186 -27.81 6.60 15.30
CA SER A 186 -27.17 6.33 16.59
C SER A 186 -25.64 6.33 16.53
N GLN A 187 -25.03 7.00 17.51
CA GLN A 187 -23.58 7.21 17.60
C GLN A 187 -22.73 5.92 17.57
N SER A 188 -23.32 4.77 17.90
CA SER A 188 -22.70 3.44 17.87
C SER A 188 -22.76 2.74 16.50
N ARG A 189 -23.50 3.26 15.52
CA ARG A 189 -23.62 2.67 14.18
C ARG A 189 -22.31 2.80 13.40
N LEU A 190 -21.89 1.72 12.76
CA LEU A 190 -20.69 1.67 11.93
C LEU A 190 -20.85 2.45 10.63
N VAL A 191 -19.80 3.16 10.20
CA VAL A 191 -19.76 4.00 8.99
C VAL A 191 -20.06 3.17 7.74
N LYS A 192 -19.56 1.95 7.62
CA LYS A 192 -19.86 1.04 6.49
C LYS A 192 -21.35 0.61 6.40
N ASN A 193 -22.11 0.76 7.48
CA ASN A 193 -23.54 0.41 7.54
C ASN A 193 -24.45 1.65 7.38
N LEU A 194 -23.91 2.79 6.94
CA LEU A 194 -24.62 4.03 6.65
C LEU A 194 -24.93 4.14 5.16
N SER A 195 -26.01 4.84 4.79
CA SER A 195 -26.21 5.22 3.38
C SER A 195 -25.18 6.25 2.92
N GLY A 196 -24.90 6.37 1.62
CA GLY A 196 -23.93 7.35 1.10
C GLY A 196 -24.24 8.80 1.51
N GLY A 197 -25.54 9.15 1.61
CA GLY A 197 -25.99 10.43 2.16
C GLY A 197 -25.61 10.58 3.65
N GLN A 198 -25.90 9.58 4.48
CA GLN A 198 -25.50 9.58 5.90
C GLN A 198 -23.97 9.65 6.08
N GLN A 199 -23.19 8.92 5.26
CA GLN A 199 -21.73 8.99 5.27
C GLN A 199 -21.23 10.40 4.92
N ARG A 200 -21.85 11.06 3.93
CA ARG A 200 -21.56 12.46 3.58
C ARG A 200 -21.91 13.41 4.73
N ARG A 201 -23.03 13.21 5.44
CA ARG A 201 -23.38 13.98 6.65
C ARG A 201 -22.38 13.78 7.80
N VAL A 202 -21.90 12.56 8.03
CA VAL A 202 -20.82 12.29 9.02
C VAL A 202 -19.50 12.97 8.59
N SER A 203 -19.16 12.92 7.31
CA SER A 203 -17.97 13.60 6.78
C SER A 203 -18.05 15.12 6.93
N PHE A 204 -19.24 15.71 6.76
CA PHE A 204 -19.50 17.12 7.04
C PHE A 204 -19.39 17.45 8.53
N ALA A 205 -19.97 16.63 9.40
CA ALA A 205 -19.90 16.79 10.86
C ALA A 205 -18.44 16.82 11.37
N VAL A 206 -17.56 15.95 10.84
CA VAL A 206 -16.13 15.95 11.16
C VAL A 206 -15.45 17.27 10.78
N ALA A 207 -15.87 17.95 9.70
CA ALA A 207 -15.29 19.23 9.28
C ALA A 207 -15.75 20.42 10.14
N LEU A 208 -16.91 20.31 10.81
CA LEU A 208 -17.47 21.31 11.73
C LEU A 208 -16.99 21.16 13.18
N MET A 209 -16.46 19.99 13.55
CA MET A 209 -16.26 19.56 14.94
C MET A 209 -15.46 20.51 15.82
N HIS A 210 -14.31 20.94 15.31
CA HIS A 210 -13.29 21.73 16.00
C HIS A 210 -13.43 23.24 15.75
N ASP A 211 -14.58 23.65 15.23
CA ASP A 211 -15.03 25.04 15.05
C ASP A 211 -14.04 25.99 14.32
N PRO A 212 -13.64 25.66 13.09
CA PRO A 212 -12.58 26.37 12.36
C PRO A 212 -12.93 27.81 11.94
N GLU A 213 -11.91 28.65 11.82
CA GLU A 213 -12.00 30.01 11.24
C GLU A 213 -12.36 29.98 9.74
N LEU A 214 -11.91 28.95 9.02
CA LEU A 214 -12.19 28.76 7.60
C LEU A 214 -12.70 27.34 7.35
N LEU A 215 -13.91 27.22 6.83
CA LEU A 215 -14.53 25.95 6.46
C LEU A 215 -14.53 25.80 4.93
N ILE A 216 -13.99 24.69 4.43
CA ILE A 216 -13.92 24.39 2.99
C ILE A 216 -14.69 23.09 2.74
N LEU A 217 -15.78 23.18 1.99
CA LEU A 217 -16.72 22.10 1.74
C LEU A 217 -16.79 21.77 0.25
N ASP A 218 -16.35 20.58 -0.15
CA ASP A 218 -16.53 20.10 -1.52
C ASP A 218 -17.85 19.31 -1.62
N GLU A 219 -18.87 19.90 -2.24
CA GLU A 219 -20.19 19.29 -2.51
C GLU A 219 -20.93 18.69 -1.27
N PRO A 220 -21.09 19.42 -0.16
CA PRO A 220 -21.61 18.86 1.11
C PRO A 220 -23.09 18.44 1.06
N THR A 221 -23.88 19.01 0.14
CA THR A 221 -25.35 18.90 0.05
C THR A 221 -25.85 17.86 -0.96
N VAL A 222 -24.95 17.18 -1.67
CA VAL A 222 -25.30 16.14 -2.66
C VAL A 222 -25.91 14.92 -1.95
N GLY A 223 -27.08 14.47 -2.41
CA GLY A 223 -27.80 13.35 -1.78
C GLY A 223 -28.42 13.67 -0.41
N VAL A 224 -28.48 14.94 -0.02
CA VAL A 224 -29.21 15.43 1.16
C VAL A 224 -30.62 15.86 0.75
N ASP A 225 -31.60 15.64 1.61
CA ASP A 225 -32.99 16.07 1.40
C ASP A 225 -33.13 17.62 1.42
N PRO A 226 -34.18 18.20 0.83
CA PRO A 226 -34.33 19.66 0.73
C PRO A 226 -34.47 20.39 2.07
N LEU A 227 -35.08 19.77 3.09
CA LEU A 227 -35.31 20.40 4.39
C LEU A 227 -34.00 20.50 5.17
N LEU A 228 -33.25 19.39 5.25
CA LEU A 228 -31.96 19.36 5.91
C LEU A 228 -30.92 20.19 5.15
N ARG A 229 -30.96 20.23 3.81
CA ARG A 229 -30.18 21.19 3.00
C ARG A 229 -30.43 22.63 3.45
N GLN A 230 -31.69 23.04 3.63
CA GLN A 230 -32.00 24.39 4.08
C GLN A 230 -31.57 24.63 5.54
N SER A 231 -31.70 23.64 6.43
CA SER A 231 -31.16 23.70 7.80
C SER A 231 -29.64 23.91 7.81
N ILE A 232 -28.91 23.18 6.98
CA ILE A 232 -27.46 23.31 6.79
C ILE A 232 -27.11 24.73 6.32
N TRP A 233 -27.77 25.24 5.29
CA TRP A 233 -27.53 26.60 4.78
C TRP A 233 -27.86 27.68 5.83
N ASN A 234 -28.97 27.54 6.56
CA ASN A 234 -29.33 28.44 7.65
C ASN A 234 -28.24 28.47 8.73
N HIS A 235 -27.67 27.32 9.10
CA HIS A 235 -26.57 27.24 10.06
C HIS A 235 -25.27 27.85 9.52
N LEU A 236 -24.89 27.59 8.26
CA LEU A 236 -23.72 28.21 7.64
C LEU A 236 -23.85 29.75 7.57
N VAL A 237 -25.05 30.26 7.30
CA VAL A 237 -25.35 31.70 7.38
C VAL A 237 -25.27 32.19 8.82
N GLN A 238 -25.79 31.45 9.80
CA GLN A 238 -25.71 31.83 11.21
C GLN A 238 -24.27 31.94 11.72
N ILE A 239 -23.42 30.94 11.47
CA ILE A 239 -22.03 30.94 11.97
C ILE A 239 -21.13 31.98 11.29
N THR A 240 -21.54 32.52 10.14
CA THR A 240 -20.79 33.57 9.43
C THR A 240 -21.20 34.99 9.82
N LYS A 241 -22.39 35.20 10.42
CA LYS A 241 -22.88 36.53 10.85
C LYS A 241 -21.93 37.26 11.80
N ASP A 242 -21.28 36.54 12.71
CA ASP A 242 -20.38 37.13 13.70
C ASP A 242 -19.02 37.56 13.09
N GLY A 243 -18.82 37.38 11.78
CA GLY A 243 -17.61 37.79 11.06
C GLY A 243 -16.36 36.93 11.31
N HIS A 244 -16.36 36.12 12.37
CA HIS A 244 -15.23 35.29 12.79
C HIS A 244 -14.95 34.06 11.92
N LYS A 245 -15.94 33.58 11.15
CA LYS A 245 -15.84 32.37 10.34
C LYS A 245 -16.10 32.68 8.87
N THR A 246 -15.37 32.00 7.98
CA THR A 246 -15.57 32.04 6.52
C THR A 246 -15.90 30.65 6.02
N VAL A 247 -16.82 30.56 5.05
CA VAL A 247 -17.18 29.30 4.39
C VAL A 247 -16.88 29.40 2.90
N ILE A 248 -16.17 28.42 2.35
CA ILE A 248 -16.06 28.17 0.91
C ILE A 248 -16.80 26.87 0.63
N ILE A 249 -17.80 26.93 -0.24
CA ILE A 249 -18.63 25.78 -0.61
C ILE A 249 -18.64 25.62 -2.13
N THR A 250 -18.34 24.43 -2.62
CA THR A 250 -18.67 24.07 -4.01
C THR A 250 -20.05 23.43 -4.05
N THR A 251 -20.80 23.73 -5.10
CA THR A 251 -22.07 23.07 -5.37
C THR A 251 -22.30 22.96 -6.87
N HIS A 252 -23.03 21.91 -7.25
CA HIS A 252 -23.56 21.72 -8.60
C HIS A 252 -25.01 22.24 -8.71
N TYR A 253 -25.68 22.54 -7.60
CA TYR A 253 -27.02 23.11 -7.57
C TYR A 253 -26.94 24.63 -7.57
N ILE A 254 -27.25 25.25 -8.71
CA ILE A 254 -27.04 26.70 -8.90
C ILE A 254 -27.88 27.54 -7.92
N GLU A 255 -29.10 27.12 -7.60
CA GLU A 255 -29.95 27.82 -6.63
C GLU A 255 -29.45 27.75 -5.17
N GLU A 256 -28.61 26.78 -4.80
CA GLU A 256 -28.00 26.78 -3.45
C GLU A 256 -27.07 28.00 -3.27
N ALA A 257 -26.30 28.33 -4.31
CA ALA A 257 -25.36 29.45 -4.25
C ALA A 257 -26.03 30.83 -4.22
N ARG A 258 -27.35 30.91 -4.46
CA ARG A 258 -28.14 32.14 -4.26
C ARG A 258 -28.12 32.61 -2.80
N GLN A 259 -27.87 31.71 -1.85
CA GLN A 259 -27.73 32.01 -0.42
C GLN A 259 -26.30 32.44 -0.03
N ALA A 260 -25.32 32.35 -0.94
CA ALA A 260 -23.96 32.81 -0.70
C ALA A 260 -23.84 34.34 -0.78
N HIS A 261 -22.84 34.90 -0.09
CA HIS A 261 -22.57 36.33 -0.10
C HIS A 261 -21.88 36.75 -1.41
N THR A 262 -20.99 35.89 -1.90
CA THR A 262 -20.25 36.04 -3.16
C THR A 262 -20.27 34.70 -3.89
N ILE A 263 -20.39 34.72 -5.22
CA ILE A 263 -20.29 33.53 -6.05
C ILE A 263 -19.18 33.67 -7.10
N GLY A 264 -18.38 32.62 -7.22
CA GLY A 264 -17.40 32.44 -8.28
C GLY A 264 -17.94 31.47 -9.33
N LEU A 265 -18.15 31.95 -10.55
CA LEU A 265 -18.64 31.13 -11.67
C LEU A 265 -17.46 30.62 -12.50
N MET A 266 -17.17 29.32 -12.48
CA MET A 266 -15.95 28.74 -13.05
C MET A 266 -16.23 27.86 -14.29
N ARG A 267 -15.42 28.02 -15.34
CA ARG A 267 -15.47 27.18 -16.55
C ARG A 267 -14.08 27.09 -17.20
N SER A 268 -13.70 25.89 -17.64
CA SER A 268 -12.44 25.61 -18.35
C SER A 268 -11.19 26.20 -17.65
N GLY A 269 -11.08 26.00 -16.34
CA GLY A 269 -9.94 26.49 -15.54
C GLY A 269 -9.89 27.99 -15.28
N ARG A 270 -10.92 28.76 -15.68
CA ARG A 270 -11.02 30.21 -15.53
C ARG A 270 -12.27 30.61 -14.74
N LEU A 271 -12.20 31.76 -14.08
CA LEU A 271 -13.34 32.40 -13.43
C LEU A 271 -14.01 33.35 -14.43
N LEU A 272 -15.32 33.16 -14.67
CA LEU A 272 -16.14 33.96 -15.59
C LEU A 272 -16.64 35.25 -14.93
N ALA A 273 -16.99 35.15 -13.64
CA ALA A 273 -17.44 36.26 -12.81
C ALA A 273 -17.19 35.91 -11.33
N GLU A 274 -16.95 36.93 -10.51
CA GLU A 274 -16.76 36.86 -9.06
C GLU A 274 -17.50 38.05 -8.43
N GLU A 275 -18.76 37.86 -8.03
CA GLU A 275 -19.61 38.93 -7.48
C GLU A 275 -20.74 38.37 -6.61
N SER A 276 -21.49 39.24 -5.94
CA SER A 276 -22.70 38.81 -5.21
C SER A 276 -23.81 38.33 -6.16
N PRO A 277 -24.62 37.32 -5.78
CA PRO A 277 -25.74 36.84 -6.60
C PRO A 277 -26.71 37.95 -7.06
N ARG A 278 -27.01 38.92 -6.18
CA ARG A 278 -27.92 40.03 -6.49
C ARG A 278 -27.34 40.96 -7.57
N VAL A 279 -26.06 41.31 -7.46
CA VAL A 279 -25.36 42.15 -8.44
C VAL A 279 -25.33 41.46 -9.81
N LEU A 280 -25.02 40.15 -9.85
CA LEU A 280 -24.97 39.38 -11.10
C LEU A 280 -26.32 39.30 -11.80
N LEU A 281 -27.42 39.05 -11.07
CA LEU A 281 -28.77 39.07 -11.65
C LEU A 281 -29.13 40.45 -12.23
N SER A 282 -28.79 41.54 -11.51
CA SER A 282 -29.04 42.90 -12.00
C SER A 282 -28.17 43.29 -13.20
N MET A 283 -26.89 42.91 -13.20
CA MET A 283 -25.90 43.28 -14.23
C MET A 283 -26.16 42.60 -15.58
N TYR A 284 -26.68 41.37 -15.56
CA TYR A 284 -26.97 40.60 -16.77
C TYR A 284 -28.46 40.58 -17.16
N HIS A 285 -29.32 41.28 -16.40
CA HIS A 285 -30.78 41.31 -16.55
C HIS A 285 -31.36 39.90 -16.73
N CYS A 286 -31.26 39.10 -15.67
CA CYS A 286 -31.68 37.69 -15.61
C CYS A 286 -32.56 37.41 -14.40
N GLN A 287 -33.43 36.41 -14.51
CA GLN A 287 -34.31 35.99 -13.40
C GLN A 287 -33.68 34.87 -12.56
N SER A 288 -32.82 34.05 -13.15
CA SER A 288 -32.07 32.98 -12.46
C SER A 288 -30.56 33.12 -12.65
N LEU A 289 -29.79 32.54 -11.73
CA LEU A 289 -28.33 32.48 -11.85
C LEU A 289 -27.88 31.54 -12.99
N GLU A 290 -28.75 30.60 -13.38
CA GLU A 290 -28.52 29.67 -14.48
C GLU A 290 -28.45 30.40 -15.83
N GLU A 291 -29.37 31.35 -16.07
CA GLU A 291 -29.33 32.21 -17.25
C GLU A 291 -28.06 33.08 -17.29
N VAL A 292 -27.62 33.61 -16.14
CA VAL A 292 -26.36 34.40 -16.04
C VAL A 292 -25.17 33.52 -16.42
N PHE A 293 -25.09 32.31 -15.85
CA PHE A 293 -24.04 31.35 -16.16
C PHE A 293 -24.05 30.93 -17.64
N LEU A 294 -25.24 30.76 -18.24
CA LEU A 294 -25.40 30.46 -19.67
C LEU A 294 -24.96 31.63 -20.57
N LYS A 295 -25.36 32.87 -20.26
CA LYS A 295 -24.94 34.08 -20.99
C LYS A 295 -23.42 34.26 -20.95
N LEU A 296 -22.80 34.11 -19.77
CA LEU A 296 -21.35 34.15 -19.59
C LEU A 296 -20.63 33.02 -20.35
N SER A 297 -21.18 31.81 -20.28
CA SER A 297 -20.64 30.63 -20.97
C SER A 297 -20.71 30.76 -22.49
N ARG A 298 -21.75 31.39 -23.04
CA ARG A 298 -21.85 31.66 -24.49
C ARG A 298 -20.79 32.68 -24.92
N LYS A 299 -20.66 33.82 -24.23
CA LYS A 299 -19.62 34.84 -24.53
C LYS A 299 -18.21 34.24 -24.59
N GLN A 300 -17.84 33.43 -23.59
CA GLN A 300 -16.54 32.74 -23.56
C GLN A 300 -16.32 31.79 -24.76
N GLY A 301 -17.39 31.19 -25.31
CA GLY A 301 -17.31 30.35 -26.51
C GLY A 301 -17.11 31.17 -27.78
N THR A 302 -17.80 32.32 -27.89
CA THR A 302 -17.71 33.21 -29.06
C THR A 302 -16.35 33.89 -29.18
N ASP A 303 -15.69 34.23 -28.07
CA ASP A 303 -14.31 34.77 -28.05
C ASP A 303 -13.26 33.78 -28.60
N GLY A 304 -13.64 32.52 -28.88
CA GLY A 304 -12.79 31.47 -29.45
C GLY A 304 -12.92 31.25 -30.97
N GLN A 305 -13.79 31.98 -31.67
CA GLN A 305 -13.97 31.86 -33.13
C GLN A 305 -13.99 33.24 -33.80
N PRO A 306 -13.32 33.42 -34.96
CA PRO A 306 -13.39 34.68 -35.70
C PRO A 306 -14.76 34.83 -36.37
N GLN A 307 -15.47 35.90 -35.98
CA GLN A 307 -16.65 36.54 -36.61
C GLN A 307 -17.60 35.67 -37.46
N GLU A 308 -18.82 35.50 -36.95
CA GLU A 308 -19.97 35.05 -37.75
C GLU A 308 -20.24 36.04 -38.91
N THR A 309 -20.14 35.57 -40.15
CA THR A 309 -20.85 36.17 -41.29
C THR A 309 -22.34 35.85 -41.17
N PRO A 310 -23.27 36.78 -41.47
CA PRO A 310 -24.70 36.54 -41.27
C PRO A 310 -25.23 35.50 -42.26
N VAL A 311 -25.58 34.31 -41.75
CA VAL A 311 -26.27 33.28 -42.53
C VAL A 311 -27.76 33.60 -42.55
N ASN A 312 -28.25 34.03 -43.71
CA ASN A 312 -29.69 34.22 -43.93
C ASN A 312 -30.45 32.89 -43.73
N ILE A 313 -31.53 32.95 -42.96
CA ILE A 313 -32.42 31.81 -42.78
C ILE A 313 -33.33 31.70 -44.02
N SER A 314 -33.05 30.73 -44.87
CA SER A 314 -34.01 30.22 -45.85
C SER A 314 -33.80 28.71 -46.07
N ASN A 315 -34.70 27.92 -45.49
CA ASN A 315 -35.09 26.55 -45.82
C ASN A 315 -34.10 25.68 -46.62
N ASN A 316 -33.64 24.55 -46.04
CA ASN A 316 -34.08 23.20 -46.47
C ASN A 316 -33.47 22.09 -45.59
N ILE A 317 -34.06 20.90 -45.66
CA ILE A 317 -33.83 19.75 -44.78
C ILE A 317 -32.81 18.77 -45.38
N SER A 318 -32.06 18.11 -44.48
CA SER A 318 -31.38 16.79 -44.56
C SER A 318 -30.05 16.56 -45.29
N LEU A 319 -29.35 15.55 -44.73
CA LEU A 319 -28.21 14.74 -45.23
C LEU A 319 -26.83 15.39 -45.43
N ALA A 320 -25.94 15.15 -44.45
CA ALA A 320 -24.48 15.09 -44.66
C ALA A 320 -23.77 14.13 -43.68
N THR A 321 -24.33 12.93 -43.45
CA THR A 321 -23.48 11.78 -43.07
C THR A 321 -22.66 11.38 -44.29
N LEU A 322 -21.39 11.80 -44.36
CA LEU A 322 -20.25 11.15 -45.07
C LEU A 322 -19.04 12.09 -45.16
N ASN A 323 -18.11 11.99 -44.19
CA ASN A 323 -16.70 11.76 -44.52
C ASN A 323 -15.89 11.38 -43.27
N TRP A 324 -15.22 10.23 -43.33
CA TRP A 324 -14.27 9.77 -42.32
C TRP A 324 -12.92 10.48 -42.43
N GLY A 325 -12.12 10.47 -41.35
CA GLY A 325 -10.66 10.45 -41.55
C GLY A 325 -9.74 11.17 -40.58
N LYS A 326 -9.87 10.97 -39.25
CA LYS A 326 -8.72 10.73 -38.34
C LYS A 326 -9.20 10.37 -36.92
N LYS A 327 -8.62 9.31 -36.35
CA LYS A 327 -8.83 8.87 -34.96
C LYS A 327 -7.79 9.56 -34.05
N ASP A 328 -8.15 9.80 -32.78
CA ASP A 328 -7.58 9.08 -31.62
C ASP A 328 -7.95 9.78 -30.29
N GLU A 329 -9.14 9.47 -29.77
CA GLU A 329 -9.45 9.61 -28.32
C GLU A 329 -10.25 8.38 -27.86
N PRO A 330 -9.89 7.74 -26.71
CA PRO A 330 -10.63 6.61 -26.19
C PRO A 330 -11.91 7.04 -25.46
N VAL A 331 -13.04 6.48 -25.88
CA VAL A 331 -14.32 6.62 -25.17
C VAL A 331 -14.29 5.78 -23.89
N TYR A 332 -14.43 6.43 -22.73
CA TYR A 332 -14.69 5.73 -21.48
C TYR A 332 -16.18 5.44 -21.36
N VAL A 333 -16.54 4.16 -21.38
CA VAL A 333 -17.87 3.68 -21.01
C VAL A 333 -17.94 3.62 -19.48
N THR A 334 -18.84 4.40 -18.89
CA THR A 334 -19.28 4.19 -17.50
C THR A 334 -20.53 3.32 -17.52
N GLU A 335 -20.39 2.05 -17.16
CA GLU A 335 -21.52 1.23 -16.75
C GLU A 335 -22.02 1.66 -15.36
N GLU A 336 -23.20 1.17 -14.97
CA GLU A 336 -23.88 1.40 -13.69
C GLU A 336 -24.47 2.81 -13.43
N SER A 337 -25.65 3.06 -14.00
CA SER A 337 -26.74 3.74 -13.27
C SER A 337 -28.11 3.31 -13.78
N GLY A 338 -28.54 2.10 -13.44
CA GLY A 338 -29.91 1.65 -13.68
C GLY A 338 -30.85 2.21 -12.62
N VAL A 339 -31.67 3.22 -12.97
CA VAL A 339 -32.81 3.66 -12.17
C VAL A 339 -34.05 3.70 -13.05
N VAL A 340 -34.97 2.77 -12.80
CA VAL A 340 -36.28 2.70 -13.45
C VAL A 340 -37.12 3.89 -12.97
N GLY A 341 -37.70 4.64 -13.90
CA GLY A 341 -38.56 5.78 -13.57
C GLY A 341 -39.94 5.34 -13.07
N LEU A 342 -40.49 6.06 -12.08
CA LEU A 342 -41.90 6.00 -11.73
C LEU A 342 -42.50 7.39 -11.47
N ASN A 343 -43.65 7.58 -12.11
CA ASN A 343 -44.56 8.71 -12.18
C ASN A 343 -44.65 9.67 -10.98
N PHE A 344 -44.68 10.97 -11.31
CA PHE A 344 -45.23 12.02 -10.47
C PHE A 344 -46.72 11.78 -10.18
N HIS A 345 -47.14 11.93 -8.92
CA HIS A 345 -48.55 12.14 -8.59
C HIS A 345 -48.72 13.47 -7.85
N GLN A 346 -49.60 14.31 -8.39
CA GLN A 346 -49.87 15.67 -7.94
C GLN A 346 -50.97 15.64 -6.86
N SER A 347 -50.84 16.44 -5.80
CA SER A 347 -51.92 16.66 -4.81
C SER A 347 -51.77 18.02 -4.12
N LYS A 348 -52.90 18.58 -3.69
CA LYS A 348 -53.12 20.02 -3.45
C LYS A 348 -52.79 20.52 -2.04
N GLU A 349 -52.51 21.82 -2.01
CA GLU A 349 -52.89 22.85 -1.03
C GLU A 349 -53.53 22.43 0.31
N VAL A 350 -53.01 23.01 1.40
CA VAL A 350 -53.84 23.64 2.45
C VAL A 350 -53.22 24.99 2.82
N LEU A 351 -54.02 26.05 2.78
CA LEU A 351 -53.70 27.39 3.28
C LEU A 351 -54.11 27.54 4.75
N ALA A 352 -53.33 28.29 5.53
CA ALA A 352 -53.75 28.87 6.81
C ALA A 352 -53.08 30.24 7.00
N GLN A 353 -53.80 31.19 7.60
CA GLN A 353 -53.48 32.62 7.60
C GLN A 353 -52.71 33.10 8.85
N ASP A 354 -52.05 34.25 8.66
CA ASP A 354 -51.81 35.37 9.60
C ASP A 354 -51.70 35.11 11.13
N GLN A 355 -50.65 35.65 11.73
CA GLN A 355 -50.81 36.92 12.48
C GLN A 355 -49.48 37.65 12.74
N SER A 356 -49.58 38.97 12.81
CA SER A 356 -48.49 39.90 13.11
C SER A 356 -48.32 40.13 14.61
N ASN A 357 -47.10 40.48 15.03
CA ASN A 357 -46.87 41.53 16.04
C ASN A 357 -45.38 41.91 16.10
N GLY A 358 -45.09 43.21 16.09
CA GLY A 358 -43.73 43.76 16.25
C GLY A 358 -43.59 44.53 17.55
N ILE A 359 -42.38 44.53 18.14
CA ILE A 359 -42.03 45.37 19.30
C ILE A 359 -40.63 45.97 19.09
N ASN A 360 -40.48 47.25 19.42
CA ASN A 360 -39.24 48.03 19.33
C ASN A 360 -38.21 47.66 20.42
N GLY A 361 -36.91 47.78 20.13
CA GLY A 361 -35.84 47.49 21.11
C GLY A 361 -34.46 48.06 20.78
N LYS A 362 -34.27 49.37 21.01
CA LYS A 362 -33.03 50.16 21.21
C LYS A 362 -31.65 49.63 20.74
N LEU A 363 -30.99 50.49 19.96
CA LEU A 363 -29.56 50.51 19.68
C LEU A 363 -28.72 50.76 20.96
N SER A 364 -27.54 50.17 21.08
CA SER A 364 -26.49 50.58 22.03
C SER A 364 -25.11 50.17 21.51
N GLU A 365 -24.16 51.11 21.51
CA GLU A 365 -22.78 50.89 21.08
C GLU A 365 -21.99 50.09 22.13
N MET A 366 -21.02 49.28 21.70
CA MET A 366 -20.00 48.75 22.60
C MET A 366 -18.65 48.62 21.87
N GLN A 367 -17.58 49.00 22.56
CA GLN A 367 -16.26 49.29 21.98
C GLN A 367 -15.51 48.02 21.51
N MET A 368 -14.68 48.16 20.47
CA MET A 368 -13.75 47.11 20.06
C MET A 368 -12.54 47.05 21.01
N MET A 369 -12.19 45.83 21.42
CA MET A 369 -11.00 45.50 22.22
C MET A 369 -10.12 44.54 21.43
N GLU A 370 -8.84 44.86 21.23
CA GLU A 370 -7.90 44.01 20.49
C GLU A 370 -7.53 42.74 21.28
N PRO A 371 -7.56 41.54 20.67
CA PRO A 371 -7.02 40.34 21.30
C PRO A 371 -5.50 40.27 21.14
N GLN A 372 -4.75 40.27 22.25
CA GLN A 372 -3.33 39.89 22.27
C GLN A 372 -3.17 38.43 21.82
N TYR A 373 -2.19 38.18 20.94
CA TYR A 373 -1.93 36.85 20.39
C TYR A 373 -0.99 36.08 21.33
N ASP A 374 -1.53 35.14 22.10
CA ASP A 374 -0.74 34.38 23.08
C ASP A 374 0.14 33.31 22.41
N SER A 375 1.42 33.25 22.80
CA SER A 375 2.47 32.53 22.06
C SER A 375 2.69 31.08 22.49
N SER A 376 1.91 30.56 23.45
CA SER A 376 2.20 29.31 24.18
C SER A 376 1.70 27.99 23.52
N CYS A 377 1.32 27.98 22.24
CA CYS A 377 0.54 26.87 21.66
C CYS A 377 1.37 25.72 20.98
N CYS A 378 2.71 25.73 21.04
CA CYS A 378 3.52 24.95 20.09
C CYS A 378 4.09 23.59 20.55
N GLU A 379 4.15 23.24 21.84
CA GLU A 379 4.93 22.05 22.27
C GLU A 379 4.12 20.80 22.67
N ILE A 380 2.80 20.92 22.84
CA ILE A 380 1.95 19.80 23.34
C ILE A 380 1.37 18.93 22.20
N THR A 381 1.46 19.37 20.94
CA THR A 381 0.55 18.90 19.87
C THR A 381 0.96 17.64 19.09
N THR A 382 2.23 17.22 19.09
CA THR A 382 2.68 16.04 18.32
C THR A 382 2.31 14.72 19.00
N ARG A 383 2.63 14.56 20.31
CA ARG A 383 2.34 13.34 21.07
C ARG A 383 0.86 12.94 21.05
N GLY A 384 -0.05 13.92 21.13
CA GLY A 384 -1.50 13.68 21.04
C GLY A 384 -1.92 13.08 19.70
N LYS A 385 -1.43 13.65 18.59
CA LYS A 385 -1.68 13.15 17.22
C LYS A 385 -1.12 11.75 17.00
N THR A 386 0.12 11.50 17.40
CA THR A 386 0.72 10.16 17.28
C THR A 386 -0.06 9.12 18.08
N LYS A 387 -0.52 9.47 19.29
CA LYS A 387 -1.40 8.59 20.10
C LYS A 387 -2.73 8.30 19.39
N ALA A 388 -3.38 9.31 18.81
CA ALA A 388 -4.63 9.14 18.07
C ALA A 388 -4.46 8.23 16.84
N LEU A 389 -3.36 8.37 16.09
CA LEU A 389 -3.04 7.50 14.95
C LEU A 389 -2.78 6.05 15.36
N LEU A 390 -2.03 5.83 16.44
CA LEU A 390 -1.79 4.49 16.99
C LEU A 390 -3.09 3.85 17.46
N GLN A 391 -3.91 4.58 18.23
CA GLN A 391 -5.20 4.09 18.71
C GLN A 391 -6.14 3.75 17.55
N LYS A 392 -6.14 4.55 16.47
CA LYS A 392 -6.85 4.24 15.22
C LYS A 392 -6.37 2.93 14.61
N ASN A 393 -5.06 2.76 14.38
CA ASN A 393 -4.51 1.55 13.76
C ASN A 393 -4.84 0.30 14.58
N PHE A 394 -4.66 0.34 15.91
CA PHE A 394 -5.00 -0.78 16.80
C PHE A 394 -6.51 -1.06 16.84
N LEU A 395 -7.36 -0.03 16.84
CA LEU A 395 -8.82 -0.21 16.78
C LEU A 395 -9.25 -0.86 15.47
N ARG A 396 -8.69 -0.45 14.33
CA ARG A 396 -8.94 -1.07 13.01
C ARG A 396 -8.53 -2.54 13.01
N MET A 397 -7.36 -2.84 13.56
CA MET A 397 -6.85 -4.20 13.73
C MET A 397 -7.80 -5.06 14.57
N TRP A 398 -8.26 -4.55 15.71
CA TRP A 398 -9.18 -5.26 16.61
C TRP A 398 -10.60 -5.43 16.06
N ARG A 399 -11.09 -4.49 15.24
CA ARG A 399 -12.41 -4.61 14.58
C ARG A 399 -12.42 -5.69 13.48
N ASN A 400 -11.27 -5.99 12.89
CA ASN A 400 -11.13 -6.96 11.80
C ASN A 400 -10.54 -8.30 12.28
N VAL A 401 -11.04 -8.85 13.41
CA VAL A 401 -10.53 -10.09 14.05
C VAL A 401 -10.38 -11.25 13.07
N GLY A 402 -11.34 -11.47 12.17
CA GLY A 402 -11.26 -12.58 11.20
C GLY A 402 -10.06 -12.47 10.24
N VAL A 403 -9.76 -11.24 9.78
CA VAL A 403 -8.58 -10.96 8.94
C VAL A 403 -7.30 -11.12 9.77
N MET A 404 -7.30 -10.67 11.02
CA MET A 404 -6.15 -10.83 11.91
C MET A 404 -5.85 -12.29 12.27
N LEU A 405 -6.89 -13.10 12.54
CA LEU A 405 -6.76 -14.53 12.76
C LEU A 405 -6.16 -15.20 11.53
N PHE A 406 -6.64 -14.88 10.32
CA PHE A 406 -6.06 -15.37 9.08
C PHE A 406 -4.59 -14.95 8.91
N ILE A 407 -4.24 -13.69 9.20
CA ILE A 407 -2.86 -13.17 9.14
C ILE A 407 -1.90 -13.93 10.08
N PHE A 408 -2.36 -14.35 11.26
CA PHE A 408 -1.56 -15.17 12.19
C PHE A 408 -1.59 -16.68 11.87
N ALA A 409 -2.68 -17.18 11.30
CA ALA A 409 -2.79 -18.59 10.90
C ALA A 409 -1.98 -18.92 9.63
N LEU A 410 -1.84 -17.97 8.70
CA LEU A 410 -1.13 -18.17 7.43
C LEU A 410 0.36 -18.60 7.59
N PRO A 411 1.21 -17.95 8.40
CA PRO A 411 2.57 -18.43 8.65
C PRO A 411 2.60 -19.83 9.28
N VAL A 412 1.69 -20.14 10.19
CA VAL A 412 1.60 -21.46 10.83
C VAL A 412 1.22 -22.52 9.80
N MET A 413 0.24 -22.25 8.94
CA MET A 413 -0.13 -23.12 7.82
C MET A 413 1.02 -23.33 6.84
N GLN A 414 1.77 -22.28 6.51
CA GLN A 414 2.96 -22.37 5.65
C GLN A 414 4.05 -23.26 6.25
N VAL A 415 4.34 -23.11 7.55
CA VAL A 415 5.30 -23.95 8.28
C VAL A 415 4.84 -25.42 8.35
N ILE A 416 3.56 -25.67 8.66
CA ILE A 416 3.01 -27.03 8.71
C ILE A 416 3.07 -27.70 7.33
N LEU A 417 2.62 -27.01 6.27
CA LEU A 417 2.70 -27.54 4.92
C LEU A 417 4.15 -27.80 4.48
N PHE A 418 5.07 -26.90 4.83
CA PHE A 418 6.50 -27.08 4.56
C PHE A 418 7.06 -28.34 5.25
N CYS A 419 6.92 -28.47 6.56
CA CYS A 419 7.52 -29.58 7.32
C CYS A 419 6.83 -30.94 7.09
N LEU A 420 5.58 -30.95 6.64
CA LEU A 420 4.89 -32.20 6.25
C LEU A 420 5.19 -32.62 4.81
N ALA A 421 5.48 -31.68 3.90
CA ALA A 421 5.74 -31.97 2.49
C ALA A 421 7.25 -32.12 2.15
N ILE A 422 8.16 -31.59 2.97
CA ILE A 422 9.59 -31.49 2.65
C ILE A 422 10.46 -32.05 3.78
N GLY A 423 11.34 -33.00 3.43
CA GLY A 423 12.45 -33.48 4.25
C GLY A 423 12.15 -34.66 5.18
N ARG A 424 11.02 -35.36 4.97
CA ARG A 424 10.83 -36.74 5.42
C ARG A 424 11.31 -37.71 4.36
N ASP A 425 11.92 -38.80 4.80
CA ASP A 425 12.35 -39.89 3.93
C ASP A 425 11.12 -40.60 3.31
N PRO A 426 11.12 -40.92 2.00
CA PRO A 426 10.06 -41.66 1.34
C PRO A 426 9.95 -43.10 1.88
N THR A 427 8.72 -43.52 2.19
CA THR A 427 8.38 -44.86 2.68
C THR A 427 7.56 -45.64 1.65
N GLY A 428 7.70 -46.96 1.62
CA GLY A 428 6.96 -47.81 0.67
C GLY A 428 7.57 -47.84 -0.73
N LEU A 429 8.90 -47.76 -0.83
CA LEU A 429 9.62 -47.85 -2.09
C LEU A 429 9.70 -49.31 -2.55
N HIS A 430 8.93 -49.64 -3.59
CA HIS A 430 8.94 -50.95 -4.23
C HIS A 430 10.27 -51.23 -4.93
N LEU A 431 10.83 -52.42 -4.69
CA LEU A 431 12.14 -52.86 -5.14
C LEU A 431 12.02 -54.28 -5.69
N ALA A 432 12.25 -54.44 -6.99
CA ALA A 432 12.12 -55.71 -7.68
C ALA A 432 13.32 -56.61 -7.37
N VAL A 433 13.08 -57.79 -6.77
CA VAL A 433 14.13 -58.73 -6.36
C VAL A 433 14.07 -59.99 -7.20
N VAL A 434 15.19 -60.33 -7.84
CA VAL A 434 15.42 -61.62 -8.47
C VAL A 434 16.46 -62.36 -7.65
N ASN A 435 16.01 -63.19 -6.71
CA ASN A 435 16.90 -64.08 -5.97
C ASN A 435 16.87 -65.47 -6.59
N LYS A 436 18.00 -65.90 -7.16
CA LYS A 436 18.13 -67.24 -7.75
C LYS A 436 18.52 -68.34 -6.76
N GLU A 437 18.92 -67.98 -5.55
CA GLU A 437 19.16 -68.94 -4.45
C GLU A 437 17.87 -69.33 -3.70
N MET A 438 16.80 -68.56 -3.85
CA MET A 438 15.51 -68.81 -3.22
C MET A 438 14.81 -70.03 -3.82
N ASP A 439 14.13 -70.83 -2.99
CA ASP A 439 13.20 -71.86 -3.48
C ASP A 439 11.91 -71.20 -4.00
N TRP A 440 11.80 -71.12 -5.33
CA TRP A 440 10.65 -70.54 -6.03
C TRP A 440 9.34 -71.32 -5.82
N ASN A 441 9.37 -72.54 -5.29
CA ASN A 441 8.16 -73.31 -4.98
C ASN A 441 7.48 -72.86 -3.68
N THR A 442 8.28 -72.41 -2.71
CA THR A 442 7.82 -71.97 -1.38
C THR A 442 7.86 -70.45 -1.20
N MET A 443 8.66 -69.75 -2.02
CA MET A 443 8.98 -68.32 -1.87
C MET A 443 9.60 -67.97 -0.51
N GLU A 444 10.19 -68.97 0.17
CA GLU A 444 10.84 -68.78 1.47
C GLU A 444 12.30 -68.33 1.29
N CYS A 445 12.64 -67.21 1.93
CA CYS A 445 14.04 -66.77 2.10
C CYS A 445 14.45 -67.03 3.56
N PRO A 446 14.95 -68.23 3.91
CA PRO A 446 15.32 -68.54 5.29
C PRO A 446 16.52 -67.69 5.72
N VAL A 447 16.42 -67.07 6.89
CA VAL A 447 17.48 -66.26 7.49
C VAL A 447 18.04 -66.99 8.70
N TYR A 448 19.36 -67.09 8.75
CA TYR A 448 20.10 -67.70 9.85
C TYR A 448 21.02 -66.66 10.49
N ASP A 449 20.79 -66.35 11.77
CA ASP A 449 21.59 -65.38 12.54
C ASP A 449 22.92 -65.97 13.05
N ASN A 450 23.15 -67.26 12.79
CA ASN A 450 24.31 -68.06 13.17
C ASN A 450 25.54 -67.73 12.28
N CYS A 451 26.70 -68.34 12.60
CA CYS A 451 27.82 -68.48 11.64
C CYS A 451 27.58 -69.63 10.64
N THR A 452 26.46 -69.57 9.93
CA THR A 452 26.14 -70.49 8.82
C THR A 452 26.38 -69.76 7.51
N LEU A 453 27.29 -70.28 6.69
CA LEU A 453 27.69 -69.68 5.40
C LEU A 453 26.70 -70.03 4.28
N ASN A 454 25.40 -69.91 4.56
CA ASN A 454 24.30 -70.31 3.68
C ASN A 454 23.34 -69.13 3.47
N MET A 455 22.77 -68.99 2.27
CA MET A 455 21.72 -68.00 1.92
C MET A 455 22.09 -66.54 2.26
N PHE A 456 23.29 -66.11 1.82
CA PHE A 456 23.75 -64.73 2.01
C PHE A 456 22.85 -63.70 1.33
N SER A 457 22.25 -64.02 0.18
CA SER A 457 21.22 -63.18 -0.46
C SER A 457 20.05 -62.89 0.48
N CYS A 458 19.47 -63.91 1.12
CA CYS A 458 18.37 -63.76 2.07
C CYS A 458 18.78 -62.97 3.32
N ARG A 459 19.99 -63.20 3.84
CA ARG A 459 20.49 -62.48 5.01
C ARG A 459 20.71 -60.98 4.73
N TYR A 460 21.20 -60.64 3.53
CA TYR A 460 21.32 -59.25 3.08
C TYR A 460 19.95 -58.61 2.80
N LEU A 461 19.03 -59.30 2.12
CA LEU A 461 17.66 -58.81 1.91
C LEU A 461 16.92 -58.52 3.23
N ASN A 462 17.19 -59.29 4.29
CA ASN A 462 16.63 -59.06 5.62
C ASN A 462 17.27 -57.86 6.36
N ALA A 463 18.47 -57.43 5.96
CA ALA A 463 19.15 -56.24 6.50
C ALA A 463 18.64 -54.92 5.89
N LEU A 464 17.85 -54.97 4.80
CA LEU A 464 17.25 -53.79 4.18
C LEU A 464 16.22 -53.11 5.11
N PRO A 465 16.10 -51.76 5.09
CA PRO A 465 15.18 -51.03 5.96
C PRO A 465 13.72 -51.28 5.60
N LYS A 466 13.04 -52.13 6.39
CA LYS A 466 11.67 -52.61 6.14
C LYS A 466 10.58 -51.53 6.22
N ASP A 467 10.85 -50.42 6.92
CA ASP A 467 9.94 -49.27 6.98
C ASP A 467 10.00 -48.41 5.70
N THR A 468 11.08 -48.55 4.93
CA THR A 468 11.40 -47.74 3.75
C THR A 468 11.12 -48.52 2.46
N VAL A 469 11.55 -49.79 2.40
CA VAL A 469 11.61 -50.61 1.18
C VAL A 469 10.62 -51.78 1.25
N VAL A 470 9.88 -52.00 0.16
CA VAL A 470 9.02 -53.17 -0.07
C VAL A 470 9.67 -54.05 -1.14
N LEU A 471 9.78 -55.35 -0.89
CA LEU A 471 10.45 -56.29 -1.79
C LEU A 471 9.42 -57.07 -2.62
N ASP A 472 9.48 -56.92 -3.95
CA ASP A 472 8.62 -57.63 -4.90
C ASP A 472 9.43 -58.65 -5.69
N TYR A 473 9.08 -59.93 -5.62
CA TYR A 473 9.91 -61.01 -6.18
C TYR A 473 9.55 -61.35 -7.63
N TYR A 474 10.56 -61.48 -8.50
CA TYR A 474 10.40 -61.79 -9.93
C TYR A 474 11.32 -62.94 -10.39
N GLU A 475 10.79 -63.87 -11.17
CA GLU A 475 11.51 -65.09 -11.61
C GLU A 475 12.74 -64.82 -12.50
N THR A 476 12.75 -63.71 -13.24
CA THR A 476 13.78 -63.39 -14.25
C THR A 476 14.23 -61.92 -14.18
N PRO A 477 15.51 -61.63 -14.45
CA PRO A 477 16.02 -60.26 -14.47
C PRO A 477 15.31 -59.39 -15.51
N GLU A 478 14.89 -59.96 -16.63
CA GLU A 478 14.11 -59.24 -17.65
C GLU A 478 12.76 -58.76 -17.13
N LYS A 479 12.03 -59.58 -16.34
CA LYS A 479 10.76 -59.19 -15.73
C LYS A 479 10.97 -58.08 -14.68
N ALA A 480 11.99 -58.20 -13.82
CA ALA A 480 12.31 -57.19 -12.80
C ALA A 480 12.75 -55.85 -13.43
N ILE A 481 13.65 -55.88 -14.42
CA ILE A 481 14.05 -54.68 -15.16
C ILE A 481 12.86 -54.08 -15.92
N ASN A 482 11.94 -54.90 -16.42
CA ASN A 482 10.72 -54.40 -17.04
C ASN A 482 9.77 -53.74 -16.03
N ALA A 483 9.62 -54.27 -14.81
CA ALA A 483 8.87 -53.62 -13.74
C ALA A 483 9.41 -52.21 -13.44
N VAL A 484 10.74 -52.05 -13.36
CA VAL A 484 11.38 -50.73 -13.23
C VAL A 484 11.10 -49.82 -14.44
N LYS A 485 11.18 -50.35 -15.67
CA LYS A 485 10.88 -49.59 -16.90
C LYS A 485 9.42 -49.15 -17.02
N VAL A 486 8.48 -49.90 -16.45
CA VAL A 486 7.05 -49.60 -16.43
C VAL A 486 6.69 -48.65 -15.27
N GLY A 487 7.52 -48.60 -14.23
CA GLY A 487 7.32 -47.76 -13.04
C GLY A 487 6.68 -48.48 -11.86
N ASP A 488 6.60 -49.82 -11.89
CA ASP A 488 6.09 -50.65 -10.79
C ASP A 488 7.09 -50.74 -9.62
N ALA A 489 8.39 -50.54 -9.89
CA ALA A 489 9.46 -50.57 -8.89
C ALA A 489 10.51 -49.46 -9.15
N TRP A 490 11.15 -48.95 -8.09
CA TRP A 490 12.20 -47.92 -8.16
C TRP A 490 13.61 -48.47 -8.44
N GLY A 491 13.76 -49.79 -8.38
CA GLY A 491 15.00 -50.47 -8.74
C GLY A 491 14.82 -51.98 -8.83
N ALA A 492 15.83 -52.64 -9.38
CA ALA A 492 15.91 -54.10 -9.49
C ALA A 492 17.23 -54.60 -8.89
N LEU A 493 17.16 -55.61 -8.02
CA LEU A 493 18.31 -56.39 -7.55
C LEU A 493 18.29 -57.77 -8.20
N TYR A 494 19.47 -58.27 -8.54
CA TYR A 494 19.67 -59.62 -9.04
C TYR A 494 20.81 -60.31 -8.29
N PHE A 495 20.48 -61.48 -7.75
CA PHE A 495 21.42 -62.45 -7.20
C PHE A 495 21.49 -63.65 -8.16
N THR A 496 22.70 -64.15 -8.36
CA THR A 496 23.01 -65.32 -9.20
C THR A 496 22.61 -66.63 -8.52
N GLU A 497 22.64 -67.73 -9.27
CA GLU A 497 22.27 -69.07 -8.77
C GLU A 497 23.26 -69.60 -7.70
N ASN A 498 24.52 -69.18 -7.77
CA ASN A 498 25.60 -69.61 -6.86
C ASN A 498 26.16 -68.45 -6.02
N PHE A 499 25.37 -67.41 -5.72
CA PHE A 499 25.84 -66.17 -5.08
C PHE A 499 26.55 -66.41 -3.75
N THR A 500 25.98 -67.21 -2.85
CA THR A 500 26.56 -67.51 -1.53
C THR A 500 27.87 -68.27 -1.67
N ASP A 501 27.88 -69.36 -2.43
CA ASP A 501 29.07 -70.21 -2.60
C ASP A 501 30.21 -69.43 -3.29
N ALA A 502 29.89 -68.62 -4.32
CA ALA A 502 30.86 -67.75 -4.97
C ALA A 502 31.39 -66.65 -4.05
N LEU A 503 30.54 -66.06 -3.20
CA LEU A 503 30.98 -65.06 -2.22
C LEU A 503 31.84 -65.67 -1.10
N VAL A 504 31.55 -66.89 -0.65
CA VAL A 504 32.39 -67.66 0.28
C VAL A 504 33.73 -68.03 -0.38
N ALA A 505 33.72 -68.52 -1.63
CA ALA A 505 34.93 -68.82 -2.39
C ALA A 505 35.80 -67.58 -2.61
N ARG A 506 35.20 -66.43 -2.94
CA ARG A 506 35.87 -65.13 -3.03
C ARG A 506 36.53 -64.70 -1.73
N MET A 507 35.87 -64.93 -0.58
CA MET A 507 36.46 -64.66 0.74
C MET A 507 37.64 -65.62 1.06
N ALA A 508 37.56 -66.89 0.64
CA ALA A 508 38.58 -67.90 0.92
C ALA A 508 39.81 -67.81 0.01
N LEU A 509 39.63 -67.62 -1.30
CA LEU A 509 40.69 -67.56 -2.31
C LEU A 509 41.35 -66.18 -2.37
N GLY A 510 40.61 -65.11 -2.10
CA GLY A 510 41.12 -63.74 -2.03
C GLY A 510 41.78 -63.29 -3.34
N ARG A 511 43.11 -63.41 -3.42
CA ARG A 511 43.91 -63.08 -4.62
C ARG A 511 43.89 -64.15 -5.71
N GLU A 512 43.49 -65.37 -5.36
CA GLU A 512 43.46 -66.52 -6.29
C GLU A 512 42.05 -66.75 -6.87
N SER A 513 41.11 -65.84 -6.59
CA SER A 513 39.74 -65.88 -7.16
C SER A 513 39.78 -65.65 -8.67
N ASP A 514 39.13 -66.53 -9.41
CA ASP A 514 38.94 -66.44 -10.86
C ASP A 514 37.77 -65.53 -11.26
N ASP A 515 37.72 -65.14 -12.54
CA ASP A 515 36.72 -64.20 -13.06
C ASP A 515 35.26 -64.72 -12.93
N GLU A 516 35.03 -66.04 -12.96
CA GLU A 516 33.69 -66.63 -12.78
C GLU A 516 33.26 -66.53 -11.32
N THR A 517 34.12 -66.88 -10.37
CA THR A 517 33.87 -66.65 -8.94
C THR A 517 33.60 -65.17 -8.63
N LEU A 518 34.33 -64.25 -9.27
CA LEU A 518 34.09 -62.82 -9.12
C LEU A 518 32.71 -62.41 -9.64
N ASP A 519 32.36 -62.72 -10.90
CA ASP A 519 31.07 -62.37 -11.51
C ASP A 519 29.86 -62.99 -10.79
N GLN A 520 29.98 -64.25 -10.35
CA GLN A 520 28.92 -64.95 -9.60
C GLN A 520 28.70 -64.35 -8.21
N SER A 521 29.72 -63.72 -7.60
CA SER A 521 29.62 -63.10 -6.28
C SER A 521 29.11 -61.64 -6.29
N GLU A 522 28.72 -61.08 -7.44
CA GLU A 522 28.22 -59.71 -7.54
C GLU A 522 26.70 -59.61 -7.36
N VAL A 523 26.26 -58.67 -6.52
CA VAL A 523 24.85 -58.22 -6.49
C VAL A 523 24.68 -57.17 -7.58
N ARG A 524 23.94 -57.49 -8.63
CA ARG A 524 23.69 -56.56 -9.74
C ARG A 524 22.47 -55.69 -9.40
N VAL A 525 22.63 -54.37 -9.53
CA VAL A 525 21.60 -53.39 -9.16
C VAL A 525 21.33 -52.44 -10.33
N TRP A 526 20.06 -52.25 -10.67
CA TRP A 526 19.60 -51.22 -11.61
C TRP A 526 18.61 -50.31 -10.87
N LEU A 527 18.92 -49.02 -10.73
CA LEU A 527 18.05 -48.05 -10.05
C LEU A 527 17.41 -47.12 -11.09
N ASP A 528 16.15 -46.73 -10.86
CA ASP A 528 15.58 -45.59 -11.56
C ASP A 528 16.14 -44.29 -10.98
N MET A 529 16.83 -43.54 -11.82
CA MET A 529 17.41 -42.22 -11.51
C MET A 529 16.56 -41.07 -12.05
N SER A 530 15.36 -41.34 -12.60
CA SER A 530 14.41 -40.30 -13.04
C SER A 530 14.00 -39.38 -11.88
N ASN A 531 13.84 -39.96 -10.68
CA ASN A 531 13.77 -39.23 -9.43
C ASN A 531 15.08 -39.35 -8.65
N GLN A 532 15.96 -38.36 -8.83
CA GLN A 532 17.29 -38.35 -8.23
C GLN A 532 17.29 -38.53 -6.70
N GLN A 533 16.28 -38.03 -5.98
CA GLN A 533 16.24 -38.15 -4.52
C GLN A 533 16.00 -39.61 -4.09
N ILE A 534 15.04 -40.27 -4.72
CA ILE A 534 14.75 -41.70 -4.46
C ILE A 534 15.94 -42.56 -4.90
N GLY A 535 16.49 -42.33 -6.10
CA GLY A 535 17.62 -43.11 -6.61
C GLY A 535 18.90 -42.97 -5.78
N LEU A 536 19.23 -41.77 -5.30
CA LEU A 536 20.39 -41.57 -4.40
C LEU A 536 20.16 -42.17 -3.01
N MET A 537 18.95 -42.07 -2.46
CA MET A 537 18.60 -42.66 -1.18
C MET A 537 18.68 -44.19 -1.24
N LEU A 538 18.04 -44.83 -2.23
CA LEU A 538 18.12 -46.29 -2.42
C LEU A 538 19.58 -46.74 -2.61
N ASN A 539 20.39 -46.00 -3.38
CA ASN A 539 21.81 -46.32 -3.53
C ASN A 539 22.58 -46.25 -2.20
N ARG A 540 22.32 -45.23 -1.35
CA ARG A 540 22.88 -45.12 0.01
C ARG A 540 22.46 -46.32 0.86
N ASP A 541 21.16 -46.59 0.91
CA ASP A 541 20.56 -47.55 1.84
C ASP A 541 20.96 -48.99 1.49
N LEU A 542 21.06 -49.33 0.20
CA LEU A 542 21.61 -50.60 -0.27
C LEU A 542 23.06 -50.79 0.18
N GLN A 543 23.92 -49.77 0.02
CA GLN A 543 25.33 -49.84 0.42
C GLN A 543 25.51 -49.94 1.93
N LEU A 544 24.72 -49.20 2.72
CA LEU A 544 24.74 -49.29 4.18
C LEU A 544 24.23 -50.66 4.66
N SER A 545 23.11 -51.14 4.12
CA SER A 545 22.55 -52.46 4.46
C SER A 545 23.52 -53.60 4.12
N TYR A 546 24.32 -53.47 3.07
CA TYR A 546 25.34 -54.47 2.70
C TYR A 546 26.51 -54.48 3.69
N ARG A 547 26.97 -53.30 4.14
CA ARG A 547 27.96 -53.19 5.22
C ARG A 547 27.43 -53.83 6.51
N ASP A 548 26.18 -53.54 6.87
CA ASP A 548 25.58 -54.01 8.12
C ASP A 548 25.32 -55.53 8.09
N PHE A 549 24.95 -56.08 6.93
CA PHE A 549 24.98 -57.52 6.64
C PHE A 549 26.37 -58.12 6.89
N GLY A 550 27.43 -57.53 6.32
CA GLY A 550 28.80 -58.03 6.45
C GLY A 550 29.32 -57.97 7.89
N GLN A 551 29.07 -56.86 8.60
CA GLN A 551 29.41 -56.72 10.02
C GLN A 551 28.67 -57.76 10.88
N GLY A 552 27.37 -57.94 10.64
CA GLY A 552 26.55 -58.93 11.35
C GLY A 552 27.00 -60.37 11.10
N LEU A 553 27.37 -60.72 9.86
CA LEU A 553 27.92 -62.04 9.52
C LEU A 553 29.24 -62.32 10.26
N LEU A 554 30.17 -61.37 10.21
CA LEU A 554 31.46 -61.48 10.91
C LEU A 554 31.27 -61.61 12.43
N GLN A 555 30.36 -60.82 13.00
CA GLN A 555 30.04 -60.87 14.42
C GLN A 555 29.45 -62.24 14.83
N SER A 556 28.53 -62.80 14.03
CA SER A 556 28.03 -64.16 14.26
C SER A 556 29.11 -65.23 14.20
N CYS A 557 30.19 -64.98 13.46
CA CYS A 557 31.34 -65.87 13.27
C CYS A 557 32.53 -65.62 14.23
N ASP A 558 32.32 -64.84 15.31
CA ASP A 558 33.36 -64.44 16.27
C ASP A 558 34.58 -63.78 15.59
N GLN A 559 34.36 -63.13 14.44
CA GLN A 559 35.33 -62.34 13.71
C GLN A 559 35.15 -60.85 14.03
N ASN A 560 36.21 -60.07 13.82
CA ASN A 560 36.15 -58.63 14.01
C ASN A 560 35.24 -58.00 12.93
N PRO A 561 34.09 -57.37 13.28
CA PRO A 561 33.14 -56.83 12.31
C PRO A 561 33.74 -55.74 11.41
N LYS A 562 34.82 -55.09 11.86
CA LYS A 562 35.58 -54.09 11.07
C LYS A 562 36.24 -54.66 9.80
N LEU A 563 36.26 -55.98 9.60
CA LEU A 563 36.72 -56.59 8.36
C LEU A 563 35.72 -56.38 7.20
N ALA A 564 34.45 -56.06 7.47
CA ALA A 564 33.46 -55.67 6.47
C ALA A 564 33.43 -54.15 6.20
N ASP A 565 34.15 -53.34 6.98
CA ASP A 565 34.26 -51.91 6.71
C ASP A 565 35.13 -51.67 5.48
N ILE A 566 34.69 -50.77 4.60
CA ILE A 566 35.60 -50.13 3.64
C ILE A 566 36.71 -49.39 4.40
N PRO A 567 37.94 -49.27 3.87
CA PRO A 567 39.07 -48.58 4.52
C PRO A 567 38.93 -47.04 4.54
N ILE A 568 37.70 -46.53 4.61
CA ILE A 568 37.30 -45.14 4.74
C ILE A 568 36.29 -45.08 5.89
N GLN A 569 36.75 -44.72 7.09
CA GLN A 569 35.86 -44.57 8.25
C GLN A 569 35.44 -43.12 8.42
N PHE A 570 34.22 -42.79 8.00
CA PHE A 570 33.54 -41.58 8.43
C PHE A 570 33.39 -41.62 9.96
N LYS A 571 33.93 -40.61 10.64
CA LYS A 571 33.75 -40.40 12.09
C LYS A 571 32.50 -39.56 12.33
N GLU A 572 32.11 -39.43 13.60
CA GLU A 572 31.05 -38.52 14.00
C GLU A 572 31.28 -37.12 13.39
N PRO A 573 30.26 -36.49 12.79
CA PRO A 573 30.42 -35.24 12.09
C PRO A 573 30.70 -34.10 13.06
N ILE A 574 31.56 -33.16 12.66
CA ILE A 574 31.91 -31.99 13.49
C ILE A 574 30.68 -31.09 13.73
N TYR A 575 29.75 -31.05 12.77
CA TYR A 575 28.50 -30.29 12.83
C TYR A 575 27.38 -31.07 12.12
N GLY A 576 26.14 -30.94 12.61
CA GLY A 576 24.98 -31.72 12.13
C GLY A 576 24.83 -33.09 12.82
N SER A 577 24.03 -33.96 12.24
CA SER A 577 23.87 -35.39 12.58
C SER A 577 24.53 -36.27 11.51
N SER A 578 24.75 -37.55 11.80
CA SER A 578 25.26 -38.53 10.83
C SER A 578 24.30 -38.73 9.64
N ASP A 579 23.00 -38.68 9.93
CA ASP A 579 21.90 -38.73 8.95
C ASP A 579 21.13 -37.41 9.02
N PRO A 580 21.52 -36.39 8.23
CA PRO A 580 20.93 -35.05 8.30
C PRO A 580 19.59 -34.98 7.56
N SER A 581 18.55 -34.45 8.22
CA SER A 581 17.28 -34.16 7.54
C SER A 581 17.45 -32.99 6.57
N PHE A 582 16.84 -33.11 5.38
CA PHE A 582 16.72 -31.99 4.44
C PHE A 582 15.88 -30.84 5.03
N THR A 583 14.98 -31.11 5.98
CA THR A 583 14.22 -30.07 6.69
C THR A 583 15.17 -29.13 7.45
N ASP A 584 16.17 -29.63 8.17
CA ASP A 584 17.13 -28.80 8.94
C ASP A 584 17.99 -27.90 8.05
N PHE A 585 18.33 -28.36 6.84
CA PHE A 585 19.08 -27.55 5.87
C PHE A 585 18.26 -26.36 5.34
N VAL A 586 16.98 -26.58 5.06
CA VAL A 586 16.09 -25.61 4.39
C VAL A 586 15.36 -24.69 5.39
N ALA A 587 15.06 -25.19 6.59
CA ALA A 587 14.33 -24.50 7.65
C ALA A 587 14.78 -23.05 7.95
N PRO A 588 16.09 -22.73 8.08
CA PRO A 588 16.54 -21.35 8.33
C PRO A 588 16.08 -20.38 7.24
N GLY A 589 16.16 -20.80 5.98
CA GLY A 589 15.74 -19.98 4.84
C GLY A 589 14.22 -19.83 4.73
N VAL A 590 13.47 -20.87 5.11
CA VAL A 590 12.00 -20.83 5.13
C VAL A 590 11.47 -19.91 6.23
N ILE A 591 12.07 -19.93 7.43
CA ILE A 591 11.77 -18.99 8.52
C ILE A 591 11.91 -17.55 8.03
N LEU A 592 13.06 -17.21 7.42
CA LEU A 592 13.36 -15.85 6.99
C LEU A 592 12.55 -15.41 5.76
N THR A 593 12.29 -16.29 4.78
CA THR A 593 11.42 -15.97 3.63
C THR A 593 9.99 -15.67 4.08
N ILE A 594 9.40 -16.53 4.94
CA ILE A 594 8.04 -16.34 5.45
C ILE A 594 7.93 -15.01 6.17
N VAL A 595 8.80 -14.73 7.15
CA VAL A 595 8.76 -13.50 7.94
C VAL A 595 9.02 -12.25 7.08
N PHE A 596 9.97 -12.29 6.15
CA PHE A 596 10.26 -11.18 5.23
C PHE A 596 9.05 -10.85 4.35
N PHE A 597 8.48 -11.84 3.65
CA PHE A 597 7.43 -11.57 2.66
C PHE A 597 6.04 -11.31 3.27
N LEU A 598 5.74 -11.85 4.46
CA LEU A 598 4.57 -11.43 5.24
C LEU A 598 4.65 -9.95 5.63
N ALA A 599 5.82 -9.50 6.09
CA ALA A 599 6.06 -8.10 6.40
C ALA A 599 5.90 -7.21 5.15
N VAL A 600 6.44 -7.61 3.99
CA VAL A 600 6.26 -6.89 2.71
C VAL A 600 4.77 -6.75 2.33
N ALA A 601 4.00 -7.83 2.39
CA ALA A 601 2.60 -7.83 1.99
C ALA A 601 1.75 -6.93 2.89
N LEU A 602 1.87 -7.07 4.22
CA LEU A 602 1.09 -6.29 5.19
C LEU A 602 1.40 -4.78 5.11
N THR A 603 2.67 -4.41 4.98
CA THR A 603 3.08 -3.00 4.96
C THR A 603 2.69 -2.29 3.67
N SER A 604 2.84 -2.97 2.52
CA SER A 604 2.52 -2.40 1.21
C SER A 604 1.02 -2.17 1.02
N SER A 605 0.16 -3.16 1.31
CA SER A 605 -1.30 -2.99 1.25
C SER A 605 -1.82 -1.92 2.20
N ALA A 606 -1.38 -1.91 3.47
CA ALA A 606 -1.89 -0.96 4.48
C ALA A 606 -1.70 0.52 4.09
N LEU A 607 -0.53 0.88 3.53
CA LEU A 607 -0.26 2.25 3.08
C LEU A 607 -0.95 2.61 1.75
N ILE A 608 -1.15 1.65 0.86
CA ILE A 608 -1.86 1.89 -0.40
C ILE A 608 -3.35 2.11 -0.13
N ILE A 609 -3.98 1.30 0.72
CA ILE A 609 -5.40 1.42 1.07
C ILE A 609 -5.71 2.81 1.66
N GLU A 610 -4.92 3.27 2.64
CA GLU A 610 -5.14 4.60 3.27
C GLU A 610 -4.94 5.76 2.28
N ARG A 611 -4.13 5.56 1.23
CA ARG A 611 -3.95 6.51 0.13
C ARG A 611 -5.15 6.51 -0.82
N THR A 612 -5.65 5.34 -1.21
CA THR A 612 -6.77 5.20 -2.15
C THR A 612 -8.12 5.63 -1.57
N GLU A 613 -8.28 5.60 -0.25
CA GLU A 613 -9.52 6.02 0.45
C GLU A 613 -9.57 7.53 0.78
N GLY A 614 -8.59 8.33 0.34
CA GLY A 614 -8.51 9.78 0.60
C GLY A 614 -8.19 10.17 2.06
N LEU A 615 -7.93 9.19 2.92
CA LEU A 615 -7.76 9.35 4.37
C LEU A 615 -6.43 10.03 4.75
N LEU A 616 -5.35 9.74 4.01
CA LEU A 616 -4.06 10.42 4.16
C LEU A 616 -4.20 11.94 3.97
N ASP A 617 -4.96 12.35 2.97
CA ASP A 617 -5.12 13.75 2.61
C ASP A 617 -5.94 14.53 3.65
N ARG A 618 -7.01 13.92 4.18
CA ARG A 618 -7.79 14.49 5.28
C ARG A 618 -6.94 14.67 6.54
N SER A 619 -6.12 13.66 6.86
CA SER A 619 -5.19 13.70 8.00
C SER A 619 -4.10 14.75 7.82
N TRP A 620 -3.54 14.88 6.60
CA TRP A 620 -2.57 15.94 6.27
C TRP A 620 -3.14 17.34 6.47
N VAL A 621 -4.36 17.63 5.96
CA VAL A 621 -4.98 18.95 6.12
C VAL A 621 -5.21 19.30 7.59
N ALA A 622 -5.54 18.32 8.42
CA ALA A 622 -5.70 18.48 9.88
C ALA A 622 -4.38 18.77 10.64
N GLY A 623 -3.22 18.73 9.96
CA GLY A 623 -1.92 18.99 10.59
C GLY A 623 -1.18 17.74 11.05
N VAL A 624 -1.50 16.56 10.51
CA VAL A 624 -0.72 15.34 10.71
C VAL A 624 0.42 15.27 9.68
N THR A 625 1.63 14.97 10.12
CA THR A 625 2.80 14.81 9.25
C THR A 625 2.90 13.39 8.68
N PRO A 626 3.58 13.18 7.54
CA PRO A 626 3.71 11.85 6.93
C PRO A 626 4.61 10.94 7.77
N LEU A 627 5.53 11.54 8.54
CA LEU A 627 6.40 10.83 9.47
C LEU A 627 5.60 10.27 10.64
N GLU A 628 4.64 11.03 11.20
CA GLU A 628 3.73 10.52 12.24
C GLU A 628 2.85 9.37 11.71
N ILE A 629 2.35 9.47 10.47
CA ILE A 629 1.57 8.40 9.83
C ILE A 629 2.43 7.15 9.63
N LEU A 630 3.60 7.29 9.00
CA LEU A 630 4.54 6.18 8.77
C LEU A 630 4.95 5.51 10.09
N PHE A 631 5.30 6.30 11.10
CA PHE A 631 5.67 5.80 12.43
C PHE A 631 4.51 5.04 13.11
N SER A 632 3.27 5.53 12.98
CA SER A 632 2.10 4.83 13.51
C SER A 632 1.86 3.48 12.84
N HIS A 633 2.10 3.37 11.52
CA HIS A 633 2.04 2.10 10.79
C HIS A 633 3.16 1.15 11.19
N VAL A 634 4.41 1.62 11.19
CA VAL A 634 5.60 0.85 11.60
C VAL A 634 5.37 0.17 12.95
N ILE A 635 4.89 0.91 13.96
CA ILE A 635 4.63 0.33 15.29
C ILE A 635 3.57 -0.77 15.22
N THR A 636 2.43 -0.51 14.58
CA THR A 636 1.34 -1.51 14.54
C THR A 636 1.69 -2.74 13.71
N GLN A 637 2.43 -2.57 12.62
CA GLN A 637 2.90 -3.65 11.76
C GLN A 637 4.02 -4.46 12.45
N PHE A 638 4.92 -3.80 13.19
CA PHE A 638 5.94 -4.45 14.01
C PHE A 638 5.34 -5.38 15.07
N VAL A 639 4.27 -4.95 15.76
CA VAL A 639 3.59 -5.80 16.75
C VAL A 639 3.01 -7.06 16.11
N VAL A 640 2.38 -6.95 14.93
CA VAL A 640 1.85 -8.12 14.19
C VAL A 640 2.99 -9.02 13.72
N MET A 641 4.03 -8.44 13.13
CA MET A 641 5.22 -9.14 12.64
C MET A 641 5.95 -9.91 13.77
N CYS A 642 6.08 -9.33 14.97
CA CYS A 642 6.66 -10.02 16.12
C CYS A 642 5.81 -11.24 16.54
N GLY A 643 4.48 -11.12 16.55
CA GLY A 643 3.60 -12.26 16.82
C GLY A 643 3.70 -13.36 15.76
N GLN A 644 3.74 -12.99 14.47
CA GLN A 644 3.94 -13.94 13.37
C GLN A 644 5.30 -14.63 13.46
N THR A 645 6.36 -13.88 13.77
CA THR A 645 7.73 -14.39 13.95
C THR A 645 7.79 -15.40 15.10
N ALA A 646 7.16 -15.09 16.24
CA ALA A 646 7.08 -16.01 17.37
C ALA A 646 6.35 -17.30 16.99
N LEU A 647 5.23 -17.23 16.27
CA LEU A 647 4.50 -18.41 15.80
C LEU A 647 5.33 -19.28 14.85
N VAL A 648 6.06 -18.67 13.89
CA VAL A 648 6.96 -19.40 12.98
C VAL A 648 8.05 -20.14 13.77
N LEU A 649 8.73 -19.45 14.69
CA LEU A 649 9.82 -20.04 15.48
C LEU A 649 9.32 -21.15 16.43
N ILE A 650 8.16 -20.95 17.08
CA ILE A 650 7.53 -21.96 17.93
C ILE A 650 7.20 -23.22 17.14
N PHE A 651 6.59 -23.11 15.96
CA PHE A 651 6.25 -24.30 15.18
C PHE A 651 7.49 -25.00 14.62
N MET A 652 8.47 -24.27 14.09
CA MET A 652 9.69 -24.89 13.54
C MET A 652 10.51 -25.60 14.62
N ILE A 653 10.77 -24.95 15.76
CA ILE A 653 11.69 -25.47 16.78
C ILE A 653 10.97 -26.40 17.78
N LEU A 654 9.78 -26.03 18.28
CA LEU A 654 9.11 -26.79 19.35
C LEU A 654 8.10 -27.83 18.85
N VAL A 655 7.49 -27.64 17.67
CA VAL A 655 6.49 -28.58 17.12
C VAL A 655 7.11 -29.57 16.13
N PHE A 656 7.97 -29.08 15.22
CA PHE A 656 8.65 -29.92 14.23
C PHE A 656 10.08 -30.33 14.62
N GLY A 657 10.63 -29.79 15.72
CA GLY A 657 11.88 -30.29 16.30
C GLY A 657 13.16 -29.93 15.54
N VAL A 658 13.14 -28.88 14.70
CA VAL A 658 14.33 -28.42 13.95
C VAL A 658 15.49 -28.11 14.90
N GLU A 659 16.69 -28.59 14.57
CA GLU A 659 17.86 -28.42 15.44
C GLU A 659 18.19 -26.95 15.70
N CYS A 660 18.36 -26.59 16.98
CA CYS A 660 18.78 -25.26 17.42
C CYS A 660 19.93 -25.38 18.44
N LYS A 661 21.17 -25.50 17.94
CA LYS A 661 22.38 -25.65 18.76
C LYS A 661 22.96 -24.32 19.27
N GLY A 662 22.56 -23.19 18.69
CA GLY A 662 23.03 -21.85 19.05
C GLY A 662 22.11 -21.07 19.99
N ASP A 663 22.51 -19.83 20.32
CA ASP A 663 21.70 -18.92 21.14
C ASP A 663 20.41 -18.50 20.43
N ILE A 664 19.27 -18.87 21.03
CA ILE A 664 17.93 -18.51 20.57
C ILE A 664 17.71 -16.99 20.48
N THR A 665 18.46 -16.20 21.27
CA THR A 665 18.42 -14.73 21.23
C THR A 665 18.93 -14.20 19.89
N LEU A 666 20.00 -14.80 19.34
CA LEU A 666 20.52 -14.45 18.01
C LEU A 666 19.52 -14.84 16.91
N VAL A 667 18.91 -16.04 17.02
CA VAL A 667 17.85 -16.51 16.10
C VAL A 667 16.67 -15.54 16.05
N ILE A 668 16.13 -15.16 17.23
CA ILE A 668 15.01 -14.22 17.34
C ILE A 668 15.40 -12.84 16.80
N THR A 669 16.57 -12.32 17.18
CA THR A 669 17.02 -10.98 16.78
C THR A 669 17.23 -10.89 15.27
N LEU A 670 17.89 -11.86 14.65
CA LEU A 670 18.10 -11.89 13.19
C LEU A 670 16.77 -12.03 12.43
N THR A 671 15.84 -12.85 12.93
CA THR A 671 14.53 -13.06 12.29
C THR A 671 13.66 -11.80 12.37
N ILE A 672 13.62 -11.14 13.53
CA ILE A 672 12.93 -9.84 13.70
C ILE A 672 13.55 -8.76 12.81
N LEU A 673 14.89 -8.71 12.72
CA LEU A 673 15.61 -7.79 11.85
C LEU A 673 15.31 -8.04 10.36
N GLN A 674 15.16 -9.30 9.95
CA GLN A 674 14.75 -9.62 8.59
C GLN A 674 13.29 -9.23 8.30
N GLY A 675 12.40 -9.35 9.29
CA GLY A 675 11.04 -8.81 9.22
C GLY A 675 11.02 -7.28 9.08
N LEU A 676 11.86 -6.55 9.84
CA LEU A 676 12.07 -5.11 9.67
C LEU A 676 12.54 -4.77 8.24
N CYS A 677 13.46 -5.57 7.68
CA CYS A 677 13.91 -5.42 6.30
C CYS A 677 12.78 -5.63 5.28
N GLY A 678 11.91 -6.62 5.52
CA GLY A 678 10.70 -6.85 4.73
C GLY A 678 9.72 -5.68 4.78
N MET A 679 9.49 -5.09 5.95
CA MET A 679 8.67 -3.88 6.09
C MET A 679 9.26 -2.70 5.30
N CYS A 680 10.57 -2.51 5.35
CA CYS A 680 11.25 -1.45 4.58
C CYS A 680 11.14 -1.66 3.07
N PHE A 681 11.24 -2.90 2.60
CA PHE A 681 11.00 -3.23 1.19
C PHE A 681 9.53 -2.99 0.80
N GLY A 682 8.57 -3.36 1.64
CA GLY A 682 7.16 -3.04 1.43
C GLY A 682 6.86 -1.54 1.35
N PHE A 683 7.60 -0.69 2.08
CA PHE A 683 7.54 0.76 1.91
C PHE A 683 8.06 1.24 0.55
N VAL A 684 9.10 0.59 -0.02
CA VAL A 684 9.56 0.87 -1.40
C VAL A 684 8.46 0.49 -2.40
N ILE A 685 7.85 -0.70 -2.27
CA ILE A 685 6.72 -1.11 -3.12
C ILE A 685 5.57 -0.10 -3.02
N SER A 686 5.19 0.32 -1.81
CA SER A 686 4.10 1.30 -1.58
C SER A 686 4.38 2.70 -2.15
N ALA A 687 5.65 3.05 -2.36
CA ALA A 687 6.05 4.34 -2.94
C ALA A 687 6.00 4.31 -4.48
N ILE A 688 6.37 3.17 -5.07
CA ILE A 688 6.35 2.92 -6.52
C ILE A 688 4.92 2.67 -7.01
N CYS A 689 4.19 1.76 -6.37
CA CYS A 689 2.86 1.34 -6.79
C CYS A 689 1.76 2.32 -6.34
N GLU A 690 0.78 2.54 -7.22
CA GLU A 690 -0.42 3.36 -6.93
C GLU A 690 -1.65 2.50 -6.61
N LEU A 691 -1.72 1.31 -7.22
CA LEU A 691 -2.80 0.35 -7.07
C LEU A 691 -2.31 -0.88 -6.30
N GLU A 692 -3.17 -1.40 -5.42
CA GLU A 692 -2.85 -2.56 -4.57
C GLU A 692 -2.50 -3.81 -5.40
N ARG A 693 -3.26 -4.10 -6.47
CA ARG A 693 -2.99 -5.25 -7.36
C ARG A 693 -1.56 -5.25 -7.92
N ASN A 694 -1.04 -4.07 -8.26
CA ASN A 694 0.31 -3.94 -8.80
C ASN A 694 1.37 -4.19 -7.71
N ALA A 695 1.10 -3.76 -6.47
CA ALA A 695 1.98 -4.02 -5.33
C ALA A 695 2.04 -5.51 -4.98
N ILE A 696 0.88 -6.20 -4.97
CA ILE A 696 0.80 -7.65 -4.75
C ILE A 696 1.56 -8.41 -5.85
N GLN A 697 1.38 -8.03 -7.12
CA GLN A 697 2.12 -8.64 -8.24
C GLN A 697 3.64 -8.42 -8.13
N LEU A 698 4.08 -7.23 -7.70
CA LEU A 698 5.51 -6.96 -7.51
C LEU A 698 6.08 -7.77 -6.33
N ALA A 699 5.36 -7.84 -5.20
CA ALA A 699 5.74 -8.66 -4.06
C ALA A 699 5.87 -10.15 -4.44
N LEU A 700 4.86 -10.73 -5.11
CA LEU A 700 4.90 -12.11 -5.61
C LEU A 700 6.00 -12.34 -6.66
N GLY A 701 6.20 -11.38 -7.57
CA GLY A 701 7.28 -11.43 -8.56
C GLY A 701 8.68 -11.39 -7.94
N SER A 702 8.83 -10.75 -6.78
CA SER A 702 10.08 -10.74 -6.01
C SER A 702 10.26 -11.98 -5.10
N PHE A 703 9.18 -12.67 -4.73
CA PHE A 703 9.20 -13.84 -3.85
C PHE A 703 10.03 -15.01 -4.43
N TYR A 704 9.61 -15.55 -5.57
CA TYR A 704 10.22 -16.75 -6.14
C TYR A 704 11.70 -16.60 -6.51
N PRO A 705 12.14 -15.50 -7.17
CA PRO A 705 13.56 -15.29 -7.43
C PRO A 705 14.39 -15.19 -6.15
N THR A 706 13.86 -14.52 -5.12
CA THR A 706 14.56 -14.41 -3.83
C THR A 706 14.68 -15.77 -3.14
N LEU A 707 13.61 -16.56 -3.10
CA LEU A 707 13.60 -17.92 -2.53
C LEU A 707 14.63 -18.83 -3.21
N LEU A 708 14.65 -18.85 -4.55
CA LEU A 708 15.55 -19.73 -5.33
C LEU A 708 17.02 -19.30 -5.25
N LEU A 709 17.29 -17.98 -5.29
CA LEU A 709 18.65 -17.47 -5.35
C LEU A 709 19.31 -17.30 -3.97
N SER A 710 18.56 -17.22 -2.87
CA SER A 710 19.13 -16.92 -1.54
C SER A 710 19.69 -18.11 -0.76
N GLY A 711 19.91 -19.24 -1.42
CA GLY A 711 20.55 -20.41 -0.80
C GLY A 711 19.65 -21.22 0.13
N VAL A 712 18.33 -21.07 0.00
CA VAL A 712 17.32 -21.74 0.85
C VAL A 712 17.18 -23.22 0.48
N ILE A 713 16.87 -23.50 -0.79
CA ILE A 713 16.62 -24.85 -1.31
C ILE A 713 17.90 -25.55 -1.76
N TRP A 714 18.84 -24.80 -2.35
CA TRP A 714 20.10 -25.32 -2.88
C TRP A 714 21.28 -24.46 -2.43
N PRO A 715 22.46 -25.01 -2.10
CA PRO A 715 23.64 -24.23 -1.70
C PRO A 715 24.08 -23.25 -2.80
N VAL A 716 24.51 -22.06 -2.41
CA VAL A 716 24.95 -20.99 -3.34
C VAL A 716 26.25 -21.36 -4.06
N GLU A 717 27.01 -22.31 -3.50
CA GLU A 717 28.19 -22.94 -4.07
C GLU A 717 27.88 -23.67 -5.39
N GLY A 718 26.66 -24.20 -5.54
CA GLY A 718 26.20 -24.88 -6.75
C GLY A 718 25.76 -23.93 -7.87
N MET A 719 25.78 -22.61 -7.65
CA MET A 719 25.34 -21.62 -8.65
C MET A 719 26.48 -21.19 -9.58
N PRO A 720 26.21 -20.91 -10.86
CA PRO A 720 27.19 -20.29 -11.77
C PRO A 720 27.72 -18.96 -11.20
N ILE A 721 29.00 -18.67 -11.45
CA ILE A 721 29.75 -17.56 -10.84
C ILE A 721 29.00 -16.21 -10.89
N LEU A 722 28.45 -15.84 -12.06
CA LEU A 722 27.67 -14.60 -12.22
C LEU A 722 26.42 -14.57 -11.32
N LEU A 723 25.70 -15.69 -11.25
CA LEU A 723 24.47 -15.82 -10.48
C LEU A 723 24.76 -15.87 -8.97
N ARG A 724 25.90 -16.43 -8.58
CA ARG A 724 26.39 -16.42 -7.19
C ARG A 724 26.70 -15.00 -6.69
N TYR A 725 27.27 -14.13 -7.51
CA TYR A 725 27.42 -12.71 -7.15
C TYR A 725 26.08 -11.98 -7.01
N VAL A 726 25.11 -12.25 -7.91
CA VAL A 726 23.74 -11.71 -7.78
C VAL A 726 23.08 -12.20 -6.49
N SER A 727 23.24 -13.49 -6.16
CA SER A 727 22.75 -14.10 -4.92
C SER A 727 23.30 -13.39 -3.68
N TYR A 728 24.60 -13.16 -3.57
CA TYR A 728 25.19 -12.46 -2.41
C TYR A 728 24.70 -11.02 -2.25
N CYS A 729 24.27 -10.37 -3.33
CA CYS A 729 23.65 -9.03 -3.24
C CYS A 729 22.21 -9.06 -2.69
N LEU A 730 21.49 -10.20 -2.70
CA LEU A 730 20.09 -10.23 -2.24
C LEU A 730 19.96 -10.04 -0.72
N PRO A 731 18.90 -9.36 -0.24
CA PRO A 731 18.72 -9.03 1.19
C PRO A 731 18.52 -10.25 2.10
N LEU A 732 18.34 -11.45 1.55
CA LEU A 732 18.03 -12.66 2.30
C LEU A 732 19.21 -13.64 2.40
N THR A 733 20.14 -13.64 1.43
CA THR A 733 21.16 -14.68 1.28
C THR A 733 22.13 -14.76 2.47
N MET A 734 22.69 -13.62 2.86
CA MET A 734 23.59 -13.56 4.01
C MET A 734 22.85 -13.85 5.32
N ALA A 735 21.59 -13.42 5.46
CA ALA A 735 20.78 -13.74 6.63
C ALA A 735 20.46 -15.26 6.73
N THR A 736 20.16 -15.93 5.61
CA THR A 736 19.95 -17.39 5.55
C THR A 736 21.21 -18.17 5.94
N THR A 737 22.37 -17.77 5.44
CA THR A 737 23.65 -18.43 5.78
C THR A 737 24.04 -18.20 7.24
N SER A 738 23.82 -17.00 7.80
CA SER A 738 24.00 -16.74 9.23
C SER A 738 23.04 -17.55 10.09
N LEU A 739 21.75 -17.57 9.78
CA LEU A 739 20.76 -18.28 10.59
C LEU A 739 20.99 -19.80 10.54
N ARG A 740 21.36 -20.35 9.36
CA ARG A 740 21.78 -21.76 9.23
C ARG A 740 22.98 -22.06 10.12
N SER A 741 23.99 -21.19 10.16
CA SER A 741 25.19 -21.37 10.99
C SER A 741 24.90 -21.28 12.48
N ILE A 742 23.98 -20.40 12.92
CA ILE A 742 23.54 -20.35 14.32
C ILE A 742 22.79 -21.65 14.69
N LEU A 743 21.83 -22.08 13.87
CA LEU A 743 20.98 -23.24 14.18
C LEU A 743 21.76 -24.57 14.16
N THR A 744 22.53 -24.86 13.10
CA THR A 744 23.19 -26.17 12.92
C THR A 744 24.60 -26.27 13.50
N ARG A 745 25.35 -25.15 13.57
CA ARG A 745 26.74 -25.14 14.09
C ARG A 745 26.87 -24.52 15.48
N GLY A 746 25.84 -23.85 16.00
CA GLY A 746 25.90 -23.17 17.30
C GLY A 746 26.80 -21.93 17.32
N TRP A 747 27.07 -21.31 16.17
CA TRP A 747 28.04 -20.22 16.06
C TRP A 747 27.55 -18.90 16.66
N ASN A 748 28.47 -18.18 17.31
CA ASN A 748 28.23 -16.91 17.98
C ASN A 748 28.41 -15.71 17.02
N LEU A 749 27.99 -14.52 17.46
CA LEU A 749 28.08 -13.27 16.69
C LEU A 749 29.53 -12.84 16.31
N LEU A 750 30.57 -13.46 16.89
CA LEU A 750 31.96 -13.20 16.53
C LEU A 750 32.36 -13.83 15.19
N GLU A 751 31.66 -14.88 14.75
CA GLU A 751 32.01 -15.60 13.52
C GLU A 751 31.59 -14.83 12.26
N PRO A 752 32.40 -14.85 11.19
CA PRO A 752 32.15 -14.07 9.96
C PRO A 752 30.83 -14.45 9.29
N ASP A 753 30.54 -15.75 9.18
CA ASP A 753 29.28 -16.25 8.62
C ASP A 753 28.06 -15.73 9.40
N VAL A 754 28.21 -15.37 10.69
CA VAL A 754 27.11 -14.87 11.53
C VAL A 754 26.97 -13.36 11.45
N TYR A 755 28.01 -12.56 11.73
CA TYR A 755 27.85 -11.10 11.73
C TYR A 755 27.59 -10.53 10.34
N LEU A 756 28.05 -11.17 9.26
CA LEU A 756 27.80 -10.69 7.90
C LEU A 756 26.31 -10.67 7.53
N GLY A 757 25.49 -11.58 8.07
CA GLY A 757 24.03 -11.53 7.90
C GLY A 757 23.42 -10.30 8.58
N PHE A 758 23.75 -10.05 9.85
CA PHE A 758 23.28 -8.86 10.57
C PHE A 758 23.69 -7.56 9.86
N VAL A 759 24.96 -7.44 9.44
CA VAL A 759 25.47 -6.28 8.71
C VAL A 759 24.77 -6.11 7.37
N SER A 760 24.54 -7.20 6.62
CA SER A 760 23.81 -7.19 5.36
C SER A 760 22.37 -6.71 5.55
N THR A 761 21.62 -7.28 6.51
CA THR A 761 20.22 -6.90 6.75
C THR A 761 20.10 -5.45 7.22
N ILE A 762 20.99 -4.95 8.10
CA ILE A 762 21.03 -3.53 8.49
C ILE A 762 21.30 -2.63 7.27
N SER A 763 22.25 -3.01 6.42
CA SER A 763 22.58 -2.26 5.20
C SER A 763 21.38 -2.17 4.25
N TRP A 764 20.65 -3.28 4.08
CA TRP A 764 19.43 -3.34 3.27
C TRP A 764 18.26 -2.55 3.87
N ILE A 765 18.08 -2.55 5.19
CA ILE A 765 17.10 -1.66 5.87
C ILE A 765 17.39 -0.20 5.55
N VAL A 766 18.63 0.25 5.72
CA VAL A 766 19.04 1.64 5.44
C VAL A 766 18.85 1.96 3.95
N LEU A 767 19.23 1.05 3.05
CA LEU A 767 19.06 1.23 1.61
C LEU A 767 17.58 1.36 1.21
N PHE A 768 16.71 0.44 1.63
CA PHE A 768 15.28 0.51 1.32
C PHE A 768 14.60 1.76 1.90
N LEU A 769 14.94 2.16 3.12
CA LEU A 769 14.44 3.42 3.70
C LEU A 769 14.91 4.65 2.89
N SER A 770 16.18 4.66 2.45
CA SER A 770 16.71 5.76 1.62
C SER A 770 15.99 5.85 0.26
N ILE A 771 15.73 4.71 -0.39
CA ILE A 771 14.98 4.62 -1.65
C ILE A 771 13.54 5.10 -1.45
N SER A 772 12.85 4.63 -0.41
CA SER A 772 11.48 5.05 -0.11
C SER A 772 11.38 6.56 0.12
N MET A 773 12.30 7.14 0.91
CA MET A 773 12.37 8.59 1.12
C MET A 773 12.66 9.37 -0.17
N ALA A 774 13.56 8.86 -1.03
CA ALA A 774 13.86 9.49 -2.31
C ALA A 774 12.63 9.51 -3.24
N VAL A 775 11.96 8.36 -3.43
CA VAL A 775 10.76 8.24 -4.27
C VAL A 775 9.63 9.12 -3.75
N LEU A 776 9.37 9.13 -2.44
CA LEU A 776 8.37 10.01 -1.82
C LEU A 776 8.68 11.50 -1.97
N LYS A 777 9.96 11.88 -2.07
CA LYS A 777 10.38 13.26 -2.32
C LYS A 777 10.18 13.65 -3.80
N PHE A 778 10.53 12.78 -4.74
CA PHE A 778 10.29 13.01 -6.17
C PHE A 778 8.80 13.10 -6.51
N LYS A 779 7.96 12.22 -5.95
CA LYS A 779 6.51 12.19 -6.20
C LYS A 779 5.72 13.39 -5.63
N ARG A 780 6.40 14.29 -4.90
CA ARG A 780 5.84 15.51 -4.31
C ARG A 780 6.18 16.81 -5.07
N GLY A 781 7.02 16.72 -6.11
CA GLY A 781 7.30 17.80 -7.06
C GLY A 781 6.21 17.88 -8.14
#